data_AF-A0A936IKC8-F1
#
_entry.id   AF-A0A936IKC8-F1
#
_cell.length_a   1.000
_cell.length_b   1.000
_cell.length_c   1.000
_cell.angle_alpha   90.00
_cell.angle_beta   90.00
_cell.angle_gamma   90.00
#
_symmetry.space_group_name_H-M   'P 1'
#
loop_
_entity.id
_entity.type
_entity.pdbx_description
1 polymer ?
#
loop_
_entity_poly.entity_id
_entity_poly.type
_entity_poly.pdbx_seq_one_letter_code
_entity_poly.pdbx_strand_id
1 'polypeptide(L)'
;MGTAIAFVATIIWASSSISGHTCVRAFTPTVYIDPTGDDTLGDGTATNPYRSPQRAVDVVDTGGTVWVRPGAYPYRTTIARSVRISVTGPGIATFGPSVAPGAVLSVVGADDVTITGITFAGTPATRAVHGNAGSDRLVLDACAFSGFGAGCVLLDGPTSLGHVIRGSRFAAIRGAAAAATIALHGTVQTTIEGCTFASCDRGVDLVGANTTTITACTFTDLFQPAVVASGATDLIVADCRLTRCGHFATPRTWSTPADARGAISLVAFSHRAKIERTLIEDCGGYTGKNTFVGAELFRYDGMFGIGIADSANVRVEGCALHRNAFGGVHVTGTSPGLVLVGCDLVQNGERNDPGKDTALYTGAQTITATGNFWGLPSGPTHDGAGFGNGIDGGGSVALAPVAPTPFVAPTMGFAAHPDLATGQRPLALALADFDGDGTQDVAVAEDLDGTISVARNLGGGDFGPRITTVVGGRPVALAAGRFDTGATMDLAVLDQNGDRVVVLLGNGDGTFVIGATPAVARRPVHLRVVDLDAGNGDDIVVACEGDVFGAGALQWLRNNGAAAFTRTTLPGTVQPTDVEVLDLNADLRPEIVAFDRAAPSPGLRQYGNLGGGTFAAVVTTPVDVVPVLTAALQRADIDGGADDLLVTSYRFDVPPGVTSVRLFRGTGAGTLAPPVTLYQDVGPLVVRAAAMASPTLQSLVIVNPARGEVLVLGPTVAAPNPYAPYASRVRTTPFATDAAVGDVSGDGRADLLLADGATARIAVLRSEREAPVTTYGTGCAGTPGVPIARWHSLPKIGAATFTIAVERGLPSATAVFMLGATQINLPLPGGCALLVDPLVQLFTSTDVDGFGAIGLPIPPAPWLVGLSLVGQWFVVDTGGQIFNILSASEGLRFTLGG
;
A
#
# COMPACT_ATOMS: atom_id res chain seq x y z
N MET A 1 54.66 2.66 -52.84
CA MET A 1 53.39 2.82 -52.10
C MET A 1 53.51 2.03 -50.80
N GLY A 2 53.12 2.59 -49.64
CA GLY A 2 53.01 1.91 -48.31
C GLY A 2 54.33 1.39 -47.68
N THR A 3 54.96 2.10 -46.72
CA THR A 3 54.78 1.98 -45.23
C THR A 3 55.16 0.59 -44.65
N ALA A 4 56.30 0.34 -43.99
CA ALA A 4 56.95 0.91 -42.76
C ALA A 4 56.46 0.26 -41.43
N ILE A 5 57.23 0.01 -40.34
CA ILE A 5 58.69 -0.14 -40.02
C ILE A 5 58.84 -0.71 -38.56
N ALA A 6 60.04 -1.21 -38.17
CA ALA A 6 60.60 -1.52 -36.81
C ALA A 6 60.80 -3.04 -36.50
N PHE A 7 61.98 -3.66 -36.23
CA PHE A 7 63.32 -3.35 -35.64
C PHE A 7 63.39 -3.20 -34.08
N VAL A 8 64.43 -3.66 -33.34
CA VAL A 8 65.16 -4.97 -33.19
C VAL A 8 66.27 -4.89 -32.09
N ALA A 9 66.44 -5.96 -31.28
CA ALA A 9 67.61 -6.50 -30.51
C ALA A 9 68.56 -5.67 -29.55
N THR A 10 68.62 -6.12 -28.28
CA THR A 10 69.75 -6.79 -27.52
C THR A 10 71.23 -6.29 -27.55
N ILE A 11 71.95 -6.25 -26.37
CA ILE A 11 73.29 -6.90 -26.05
C ILE A 11 74.15 -6.30 -24.85
N ILE A 12 74.44 -7.15 -23.83
CA ILE A 12 75.71 -7.44 -23.05
C ILE A 12 76.38 -6.39 -22.07
N TRP A 13 77.40 -6.85 -21.32
CA TRP A 13 77.76 -6.72 -19.87
C TRP A 13 79.12 -6.00 -19.54
N ALA A 14 79.44 -5.89 -18.23
CA ALA A 14 80.70 -5.46 -17.54
C ALA A 14 80.95 -3.93 -17.36
N SER A 15 81.61 -3.40 -16.30
CA SER A 15 82.49 -3.97 -15.25
C SER A 15 82.37 -3.24 -13.88
N SER A 16 83.21 -3.61 -12.89
CA SER A 16 83.24 -3.08 -11.50
C SER A 16 84.53 -2.27 -11.22
N SER A 17 84.83 -1.66 -10.05
CA SER A 17 84.27 -1.61 -8.67
C SER A 17 85.05 -0.58 -7.84
N ILE A 18 84.48 -0.02 -6.73
CA ILE A 18 85.10 0.08 -5.38
C ILE A 18 84.16 0.75 -4.36
N SER A 19 84.28 0.33 -3.10
CA SER A 19 83.50 0.70 -1.91
C SER A 19 83.48 2.20 -1.55
N GLY A 20 82.30 2.69 -1.15
CA GLY A 20 82.12 3.87 -0.32
C GLY A 20 80.91 3.64 0.60
N HIS A 21 81.10 3.74 1.92
CA HIS A 21 80.06 3.38 2.89
C HIS A 21 78.82 4.28 2.77
N THR A 22 77.69 3.71 2.34
CA THR A 22 76.37 4.13 2.80
C THR A 22 75.72 2.95 3.51
N CYS A 23 75.16 3.21 4.68
CA CYS A 23 74.48 2.20 5.48
C CYS A 23 73.21 1.77 4.74
N VAL A 24 73.26 0.62 4.07
CA VAL A 24 72.06 -0.07 3.61
C VAL A 24 71.37 -0.59 4.86
N ARG A 25 70.53 0.25 5.48
CA ARG A 25 69.43 -0.26 6.29
C ARG A 25 68.67 -1.22 5.38
N ALA A 26 68.52 -2.46 5.84
CA ALA A 26 67.62 -3.39 5.16
C ALA A 26 66.26 -2.70 5.08
N PHE A 27 65.72 -2.56 3.86
CA PHE A 27 64.37 -2.07 3.66
C PHE A 27 63.46 -2.94 4.53
N THR A 28 62.81 -2.30 5.50
CA THR A 28 61.86 -2.96 6.39
C THR A 28 60.49 -2.53 5.89
N PRO A 29 59.89 -3.27 4.93
CA PRO A 29 58.53 -2.99 4.46
C PRO A 29 57.48 -3.19 5.57
N THR A 30 57.94 -3.56 6.77
CA THR A 30 57.16 -3.97 7.92
C THR A 30 57.90 -3.58 9.19
N VAL A 31 57.30 -2.71 10.00
CA VAL A 31 57.78 -2.27 11.32
C VAL A 31 56.72 -2.61 12.36
N TYR A 32 57.10 -3.04 13.56
CA TYR A 32 56.18 -3.40 14.63
C TYR A 32 56.23 -2.41 15.80
N ILE A 33 55.06 -2.13 16.40
CA ILE A 33 54.94 -1.37 17.65
C ILE A 33 54.21 -2.17 18.74
N ASP A 34 54.63 -1.97 19.99
CA ASP A 34 54.14 -2.66 21.18
C ASP A 34 54.19 -1.67 22.37
N PRO A 35 53.16 -1.57 23.24
CA PRO A 35 53.23 -0.67 24.40
C PRO A 35 54.40 -0.94 25.35
N THR A 36 54.93 -2.18 25.35
CA THR A 36 56.12 -2.60 26.13
C THR A 36 57.44 -2.52 25.35
N GLY A 37 57.42 -2.03 24.10
CA GLY A 37 58.61 -1.82 23.28
C GLY A 37 59.48 -0.65 23.77
N ASP A 38 60.55 -0.36 23.01
CA ASP A 38 61.52 0.71 23.33
C ASP A 38 61.86 1.54 22.09
N ASP A 39 61.79 2.87 22.16
CA ASP A 39 62.07 3.75 21.02
C ASP A 39 63.58 4.02 20.79
N THR A 40 64.40 3.72 21.80
CA THR A 40 65.86 3.87 21.82
C THR A 40 66.59 2.58 21.51
N LEU A 41 66.09 1.43 21.99
CA LEU A 41 66.70 0.10 21.82
C LEU A 41 65.93 -0.81 20.83
N GLY A 42 64.69 -0.46 20.48
CA GLY A 42 63.92 -1.18 19.47
C GLY A 42 64.55 -1.08 18.08
N ASP A 43 64.45 -2.16 17.30
CA ASP A 43 64.84 -2.20 15.89
C ASP A 43 63.63 -2.25 14.94
N GLY A 44 62.42 -2.35 15.51
CA GLY A 44 61.17 -2.41 14.76
C GLY A 44 60.78 -3.80 14.27
N THR A 45 61.54 -4.84 14.60
CA THR A 45 61.15 -6.23 14.32
C THR A 45 60.01 -6.69 15.23
N ALA A 46 59.33 -7.77 14.86
CA ALA A 46 58.29 -8.39 15.69
C ALA A 46 58.83 -8.87 17.06
N THR A 47 60.13 -9.14 17.18
CA THR A 47 60.80 -9.57 18.42
C THR A 47 61.32 -8.41 19.26
N ASN A 48 61.62 -7.25 18.66
CA ASN A 48 62.14 -6.06 19.33
C ASN A 48 61.45 -4.77 18.79
N PRO A 49 60.13 -4.63 19.05
CA PRO A 49 59.30 -3.57 18.49
C PRO A 49 59.57 -2.19 19.10
N TYR A 50 59.21 -1.13 18.37
CA TYR A 50 59.19 0.23 18.90
C TYR A 50 58.03 0.45 19.87
N ARG A 51 58.13 1.50 20.70
CA ARG A 51 57.12 1.85 21.69
C ARG A 51 56.07 2.81 21.15
N SER A 52 56.51 3.87 20.46
CA SER A 52 55.62 4.92 19.96
C SER A 52 55.30 4.73 18.47
N PRO A 53 54.07 5.04 18.02
CA PRO A 53 53.74 5.00 16.60
C PRO A 53 54.53 6.04 15.79
N GLN A 54 54.90 7.18 16.38
CA GLN A 54 55.78 8.17 15.74
C GLN A 54 57.12 7.55 15.34
N ARG A 55 57.78 6.85 16.28
CA ARG A 55 59.09 6.24 16.00
C ARG A 55 59.04 5.23 14.85
N ALA A 56 57.96 4.45 14.76
CA ALA A 56 57.75 3.52 13.66
C ALA A 56 57.46 4.24 12.32
N VAL A 57 56.65 5.30 12.32
CA VAL A 57 56.38 6.12 11.12
C VAL A 57 57.64 6.84 10.63
N ASP A 58 58.53 7.25 11.53
CA ASP A 58 59.79 7.92 11.17
C ASP A 58 60.76 7.01 10.43
N VAL A 59 60.73 5.69 10.71
CA VAL A 59 61.72 4.71 10.21
C VAL A 59 61.18 3.72 9.17
N VAL A 60 59.85 3.56 9.04
CA VAL A 60 59.25 2.72 8.00
C VAL A 60 59.46 3.33 6.61
N ASP A 61 59.75 2.50 5.63
CA ASP A 61 59.88 2.91 4.23
C ASP A 61 58.54 3.44 3.68
N THR A 62 58.58 4.38 2.73
CA THR A 62 57.38 4.91 2.07
C THR A 62 56.62 3.78 1.38
N GLY A 63 55.33 3.61 1.71
CA GLY A 63 54.48 2.51 1.28
C GLY A 63 54.55 1.24 2.15
N GLY A 64 55.42 1.22 3.16
CA GLY A 64 55.55 0.14 4.14
C GLY A 64 54.40 0.08 5.16
N THR A 65 54.41 -0.99 5.97
CA THR A 65 53.35 -1.28 6.96
C THR A 65 53.88 -1.18 8.39
N VAL A 66 53.19 -0.45 9.25
CA VAL A 66 53.35 -0.45 10.71
C VAL A 66 52.30 -1.39 11.31
N TRP A 67 52.76 -2.50 11.86
CA TRP A 67 51.95 -3.46 12.59
C TRP A 67 51.85 -3.08 14.07
N VAL A 68 50.63 -2.93 14.55
CA VAL A 68 50.31 -2.47 15.90
C VAL A 68 49.87 -3.66 16.74
N ARG A 69 50.48 -3.90 17.89
CA ARG A 69 49.99 -4.90 18.84
C ARG A 69 48.79 -4.36 19.64
N PRO A 70 47.86 -5.22 20.08
CA PRO A 70 46.80 -4.83 21.00
C PRO A 70 47.38 -4.15 22.27
N GLY A 71 46.78 -3.05 22.69
CA GLY A 71 47.28 -2.22 23.79
C GLY A 71 47.05 -0.71 23.60
N ALA A 72 47.53 0.09 24.55
CA ALA A 72 47.29 1.54 24.58
C ALA A 72 48.54 2.36 24.23
N TYR A 73 48.39 3.33 23.34
CA TYR A 73 49.44 4.20 22.81
C TYR A 73 49.06 5.68 23.02
N PRO A 74 49.43 6.30 24.16
CA PRO A 74 48.99 7.65 24.55
C PRO A 74 49.72 8.81 23.80
N TYR A 75 50.36 8.50 22.67
CA TYR A 75 51.23 9.40 21.94
C TYR A 75 50.50 10.13 20.80
N ARG A 76 51.03 11.29 20.42
CA ARG A 76 50.70 11.93 19.13
C ARG A 76 51.49 11.28 18.01
N THR A 77 50.97 11.33 16.79
CA THR A 77 51.69 10.83 15.62
C THR A 77 51.42 11.71 14.40
N THR A 78 52.48 12.27 13.82
CA THR A 78 52.48 13.01 12.57
C THR A 78 53.01 12.13 11.45
N ILE A 79 52.19 11.94 10.42
CA ILE A 79 52.49 11.14 9.23
C ILE A 79 52.76 12.08 8.06
N ALA A 80 53.98 12.03 7.53
CA ALA A 80 54.45 12.84 6.39
C ALA A 80 55.05 11.97 5.26
N ARG A 81 54.58 10.73 5.14
CA ARG A 81 54.90 9.79 4.06
C ARG A 81 53.78 8.76 3.93
N SER A 82 53.63 8.16 2.75
CA SER A 82 52.68 7.07 2.52
C SER A 82 53.00 5.86 3.42
N VAL A 83 52.01 5.31 4.11
CA VAL A 83 52.19 4.26 5.12
C VAL A 83 50.87 3.52 5.37
N ARG A 84 50.94 2.24 5.73
CA ARG A 84 49.80 1.45 6.22
C ARG A 84 49.97 1.19 7.71
N ILE A 85 48.93 1.36 8.52
CA ILE A 85 48.93 1.09 9.96
C ILE A 85 47.81 0.06 10.22
N SER A 86 48.13 -1.09 10.81
CA SER A 86 47.14 -2.16 11.00
C SER A 86 47.38 -2.96 12.29
N VAL A 87 46.32 -3.49 12.89
CA VAL A 87 46.40 -4.29 14.12
C VAL A 87 46.85 -5.73 13.85
N THR A 88 47.72 -6.26 14.71
CA THR A 88 48.20 -7.65 14.67
C THR A 88 47.35 -8.56 15.53
N GLY A 89 46.76 -9.59 14.91
CA GLY A 89 46.02 -10.63 15.60
C GLY A 89 44.74 -10.15 16.29
N PRO A 90 44.11 -11.01 17.12
CA PRO A 90 42.89 -10.67 17.83
C PRO A 90 43.18 -9.74 19.03
N GLY A 91 42.58 -8.55 19.02
CA GLY A 91 42.64 -7.60 20.13
C GLY A 91 42.35 -6.17 19.68
N ILE A 92 42.46 -5.23 20.61
CA ILE A 92 42.20 -3.80 20.36
C ILE A 92 43.49 -3.01 20.57
N ALA A 93 43.94 -2.29 19.53
CA ALA A 93 44.93 -1.24 19.67
C ALA A 93 44.24 0.12 19.83
N THR A 94 44.59 0.85 20.88
CA THR A 94 43.99 2.15 21.23
C THR A 94 45.02 3.26 21.10
N PHE A 95 44.80 4.21 20.22
CA PHE A 95 45.59 5.44 20.09
C PHE A 95 44.93 6.57 20.90
N GLY A 96 45.71 7.21 21.77
CA GLY A 96 45.22 8.18 22.76
C GLY A 96 44.64 7.54 24.03
N PRO A 97 44.11 8.36 24.97
CA PRO A 97 44.04 9.82 24.92
C PRO A 97 45.43 10.47 25.07
N SER A 98 45.65 11.58 24.35
CA SER A 98 46.86 12.39 24.50
C SER A 98 46.63 13.54 25.48
N VAL A 99 47.62 13.81 26.34
CA VAL A 99 47.58 14.92 27.32
C VAL A 99 47.84 16.31 26.70
N ALA A 100 48.29 16.37 25.45
CA ALA A 100 48.55 17.64 24.74
C ALA A 100 47.39 17.99 23.78
N PRO A 101 47.09 19.29 23.55
CA PRO A 101 46.00 19.72 22.66
C PRO A 101 46.29 19.44 21.16
N GLY A 102 45.23 19.25 20.36
CA GLY A 102 45.29 18.96 18.91
C GLY A 102 44.80 17.54 18.54
N ALA A 103 45.13 17.04 17.35
CA ALA A 103 44.74 15.69 16.89
C ALA A 103 45.66 14.57 17.41
N VAL A 104 45.13 13.38 17.75
CA VAL A 104 45.94 12.20 18.13
C VAL A 104 46.85 11.78 16.97
N LEU A 105 46.29 11.76 15.76
CA LEU A 105 47.01 11.48 14.52
C LEU A 105 46.83 12.63 13.53
N SER A 106 47.93 13.11 12.96
CA SER A 106 47.95 14.19 11.95
C SER A 106 48.59 13.67 10.68
N VAL A 107 47.96 13.87 9.53
CA VAL A 107 48.54 13.58 8.21
C VAL A 107 48.86 14.90 7.53
N VAL A 108 50.11 15.06 7.09
CA VAL A 108 50.66 16.32 6.56
C VAL A 108 51.61 16.00 5.41
N GLY A 109 51.17 16.20 4.16
CA GLY A 109 52.03 16.00 2.99
C GLY A 109 52.36 14.54 2.68
N ALA A 110 51.37 13.64 2.80
CA ALA A 110 51.54 12.21 2.52
C ALA A 110 50.55 11.74 1.43
N ASP A 111 51.04 10.95 0.46
CA ASP A 111 50.25 10.63 -0.73
C ASP A 111 49.17 9.56 -0.49
N ASP A 112 49.49 8.50 0.25
CA ASP A 112 48.56 7.40 0.56
C ASP A 112 48.78 6.84 1.97
N VAL A 113 47.87 7.17 2.89
CA VAL A 113 47.89 6.68 4.27
C VAL A 113 46.68 5.77 4.51
N THR A 114 46.92 4.53 4.94
CA THR A 114 45.84 3.59 5.31
C THR A 114 45.94 3.25 6.80
N ILE A 115 44.83 3.27 7.51
CA ILE A 115 44.72 2.90 8.93
C ILE A 115 43.59 1.89 9.08
N THR A 116 43.89 0.70 9.59
CA THR A 116 42.95 -0.42 9.67
C THR A 116 42.81 -0.95 11.09
N GLY A 117 41.58 -1.04 11.60
CA GLY A 117 41.26 -1.68 12.88
C GLY A 117 41.70 -0.91 14.14
N ILE A 118 42.16 0.33 14.02
CA ILE A 118 42.62 1.13 15.16
C ILE A 118 41.42 1.73 15.91
N THR A 119 41.42 1.59 17.23
CA THR A 119 40.54 2.35 18.11
C THR A 119 41.23 3.66 18.49
N PHE A 120 40.51 4.76 18.41
CA PHE A 120 40.93 6.07 18.87
C PHE A 120 40.14 6.39 20.14
N ALA A 121 40.85 6.82 21.19
CA ALA A 121 40.28 7.30 22.44
C ALA A 121 40.78 8.72 22.72
N GLY A 122 39.89 9.61 23.15
CA GLY A 122 40.20 11.02 23.31
C GLY A 122 39.54 11.69 24.50
N THR A 123 39.71 13.00 24.53
CA THR A 123 38.95 13.93 25.38
C THR A 123 38.19 14.93 24.50
N PRO A 124 37.18 15.64 25.05
CA PRO A 124 36.46 16.69 24.33
C PRO A 124 37.33 17.82 23.74
N ALA A 125 38.57 17.99 24.21
CA ALA A 125 39.52 19.01 23.74
C ALA A 125 40.49 18.50 22.65
N THR A 126 40.35 17.25 22.21
CA THR A 126 41.23 16.59 21.23
C THR A 126 40.44 16.11 20.01
N ARG A 127 41.10 16.04 18.85
CA ARG A 127 40.59 15.36 17.65
C ARG A 127 41.24 13.96 17.56
N ALA A 128 40.62 13.01 16.86
CA ALA A 128 41.25 11.72 16.60
C ALA A 128 42.23 11.84 15.42
N VAL A 129 41.74 12.31 14.28
CA VAL A 129 42.49 12.37 13.02
C VAL A 129 42.33 13.73 12.38
N HIS A 130 43.45 14.33 11.95
CA HIS A 130 43.47 15.55 11.13
C HIS A 130 44.30 15.33 9.86
N GLY A 131 43.63 15.23 8.72
CA GLY A 131 44.28 15.34 7.41
C GLY A 131 44.37 16.80 7.01
N ASN A 132 45.59 17.30 6.83
CA ASN A 132 45.84 18.69 6.43
C ASN A 132 46.12 18.78 4.93
N ALA A 133 46.02 19.99 4.37
CA ALA A 133 46.17 20.26 2.95
C ALA A 133 47.48 19.69 2.38
N GLY A 134 47.38 19.03 1.22
CA GLY A 134 48.49 18.30 0.59
C GLY A 134 48.61 16.82 1.00
N SER A 135 47.61 16.25 1.67
CA SER A 135 47.52 14.80 1.91
C SER A 135 46.58 14.17 0.87
N ASP A 136 47.09 13.40 -0.09
CA ASP A 136 46.31 13.05 -1.29
C ASP A 136 45.27 11.94 -1.07
N ARG A 137 45.55 10.97 -0.20
CA ARG A 137 44.64 9.88 0.18
C ARG A 137 44.81 9.49 1.64
N LEU A 138 43.67 9.35 2.31
CA LEU A 138 43.59 8.78 3.65
C LEU A 138 42.47 7.73 3.65
N VAL A 139 42.80 6.52 4.09
CA VAL A 139 41.86 5.41 4.26
C VAL A 139 41.76 5.08 5.75
N LEU A 140 40.55 5.17 6.32
CA LEU A 140 40.21 4.74 7.66
C LEU A 140 39.26 3.54 7.55
N ASP A 141 39.76 2.32 7.81
CA ASP A 141 39.01 1.08 7.60
C ASP A 141 38.79 0.33 8.91
N ALA A 142 37.54 -0.01 9.24
CA ALA A 142 37.14 -0.67 10.48
C ALA A 142 37.67 -0.01 11.77
N CYS A 143 37.89 1.31 11.76
CA CYS A 143 38.37 2.07 12.92
C CYS A 143 37.22 2.39 13.90
N ALA A 144 37.55 2.59 15.18
CA ALA A 144 36.57 2.97 16.20
C ALA A 144 36.96 4.29 16.88
N PHE A 145 35.97 5.12 17.24
CA PHE A 145 36.18 6.47 17.77
C PHE A 145 35.26 6.74 18.95
N SER A 146 35.83 7.14 20.10
CA SER A 146 35.06 7.45 21.31
C SER A 146 35.75 8.48 22.21
N GLY A 147 34.96 9.22 22.99
CA GLY A 147 35.45 10.21 23.98
C GLY A 147 35.97 11.54 23.41
N PHE A 148 36.05 11.68 22.10
CA PHE A 148 36.42 12.94 21.45
C PHE A 148 35.29 13.97 21.51
N GLY A 149 35.68 15.22 21.27
CA GLY A 149 34.75 16.32 21.06
C GLY A 149 34.47 16.57 19.58
N ALA A 150 33.97 17.78 19.36
CA ALA A 150 33.85 18.48 18.09
C ALA A 150 34.94 18.13 17.04
N GLY A 151 34.54 17.59 15.89
CA GLY A 151 35.39 17.36 14.73
C GLY A 151 36.43 16.26 14.96
N CYS A 152 35.96 15.08 15.38
CA CYS A 152 36.75 13.89 15.68
C CYS A 152 37.64 13.47 14.49
N VAL A 153 37.11 13.48 13.27
CA VAL A 153 37.88 13.42 12.03
C VAL A 153 37.71 14.75 11.30
N LEU A 154 38.82 15.42 10.98
CA LEU A 154 38.86 16.65 10.20
C LEU A 154 39.74 16.42 8.97
N LEU A 155 39.22 16.70 7.78
CA LEU A 155 39.96 16.63 6.52
C LEU A 155 39.84 17.99 5.81
N ASP A 156 40.95 18.72 5.77
CA ASP A 156 41.03 20.08 5.22
C ASP A 156 41.83 20.10 3.91
N GLY A 157 41.28 20.75 2.89
CA GLY A 157 41.96 21.11 1.64
C GLY A 157 41.79 20.09 0.49
N PRO A 158 42.16 20.50 -0.74
CA PRO A 158 42.01 19.66 -1.93
C PRO A 158 43.05 18.53 -1.98
N THR A 159 42.66 17.42 -2.60
CA THR A 159 43.39 16.14 -2.63
C THR A 159 43.25 15.50 -4.01
N SER A 160 44.28 14.90 -4.58
CA SER A 160 44.20 14.32 -5.93
C SER A 160 43.59 12.91 -6.00
N LEU A 161 43.67 12.11 -4.93
CA LEU A 161 43.30 10.68 -4.92
C LEU A 161 42.06 10.34 -4.06
N GLY A 162 41.66 11.25 -3.17
CA GLY A 162 40.42 11.18 -2.40
C GLY A 162 40.45 10.26 -1.18
N HIS A 163 39.72 10.65 -0.13
CA HIS A 163 39.67 9.95 1.14
C HIS A 163 38.60 8.83 1.17
N VAL A 164 38.81 7.83 2.03
CA VAL A 164 37.89 6.71 2.25
C VAL A 164 37.75 6.45 3.75
N ILE A 165 36.53 6.34 4.23
CA ILE A 165 36.19 5.96 5.61
C ILE A 165 35.22 4.79 5.52
N ARG A 166 35.65 3.56 5.84
CA ARG A 166 34.87 2.34 5.65
C ARG A 166 34.71 1.58 6.96
N GLY A 167 33.54 1.00 7.19
CA GLY A 167 33.24 0.09 8.31
C GLY A 167 33.46 0.68 9.72
N SER A 168 33.62 2.00 9.82
CA SER A 168 34.14 2.66 11.02
C SER A 168 33.02 3.08 11.96
N ARG A 169 33.29 3.04 13.27
CA ARG A 169 32.30 3.26 14.34
C ARG A 169 32.61 4.50 15.15
N PHE A 170 31.63 5.38 15.28
CA PHE A 170 31.73 6.61 16.05
C PHE A 170 30.65 6.59 17.15
N ALA A 171 31.07 6.69 18.41
CA ALA A 171 30.17 6.57 19.55
C ALA A 171 30.39 7.67 20.59
N ALA A 172 29.29 8.26 21.06
CA ALA A 172 29.26 9.24 22.15
C ALA A 172 30.16 10.48 21.95
N ILE A 173 30.29 10.96 20.70
CA ILE A 173 31.07 12.15 20.36
C ILE A 173 30.22 13.41 20.62
N ARG A 174 30.58 14.21 21.64
CA ARG A 174 29.80 15.38 22.09
C ARG A 174 30.66 16.64 22.17
N GLY A 175 30.12 17.79 21.76
CA GLY A 175 30.87 19.04 21.65
C GLY A 175 30.01 20.31 21.61
N ALA A 176 30.57 21.38 21.03
CA ALA A 176 29.82 22.61 20.77
C ALA A 176 28.80 22.39 19.64
N ALA A 177 27.70 23.15 19.66
CA ALA A 177 26.52 22.96 18.80
C ALA A 177 26.72 23.18 17.28
N ALA A 178 27.95 23.35 16.81
CA ALA A 178 28.30 23.57 15.40
C ALA A 178 29.30 22.52 14.87
N ALA A 179 29.51 21.41 15.57
CA ALA A 179 30.63 20.51 15.29
C ALA A 179 30.24 19.06 14.98
N ALA A 180 30.69 18.60 13.82
CA ALA A 180 30.47 17.25 13.29
C ALA A 180 31.36 16.18 13.93
N THR A 181 30.98 14.92 13.76
CA THR A 181 31.88 13.78 14.00
C THR A 181 32.95 13.71 12.90
N ILE A 182 32.54 13.88 11.64
CA ILE A 182 33.41 14.00 10.48
C ILE A 182 33.16 15.36 9.83
N ALA A 183 34.19 16.19 9.73
CA ALA A 183 34.16 17.48 9.06
C ALA A 183 35.06 17.44 7.82
N LEU A 184 34.48 17.73 6.65
CA LEU A 184 35.17 17.75 5.35
C LEU A 184 35.13 19.17 4.78
N HIS A 185 36.29 19.82 4.66
CA HIS A 185 36.40 21.20 4.18
C HIS A 185 37.25 21.25 2.91
N GLY A 186 36.66 21.58 1.76
CA GLY A 186 37.39 21.72 0.49
C GLY A 186 38.01 20.44 -0.08
N THR A 187 37.65 19.25 0.44
CA THR A 187 38.13 17.96 -0.06
C THR A 187 37.61 17.67 -1.47
N VAL A 188 38.41 17.09 -2.35
CA VAL A 188 37.98 16.82 -3.74
C VAL A 188 37.05 15.61 -3.83
N GLN A 189 37.43 14.48 -3.21
CA GLN A 189 36.62 13.27 -3.23
C GLN A 189 36.70 12.57 -1.88
N THR A 190 35.55 12.25 -1.28
CA THR A 190 35.50 11.44 -0.05
C THR A 190 34.41 10.37 -0.14
N THR A 191 34.73 9.13 0.24
CA THR A 191 33.78 8.02 0.37
C THR A 191 33.62 7.64 1.83
N ILE A 192 32.39 7.57 2.34
CA ILE A 192 32.05 7.11 3.69
C ILE A 192 31.10 5.93 3.53
N GLU A 193 31.48 4.73 3.97
CA GLU A 193 30.76 3.50 3.64
C GLU A 193 30.62 2.57 4.85
N GLY A 194 29.42 2.03 5.10
CA GLY A 194 29.20 1.03 6.15
C GLY A 194 29.52 1.54 7.57
N CYS A 195 29.55 2.85 7.78
CA CYS A 195 29.93 3.46 9.05
C CYS A 195 28.73 3.56 10.00
N THR A 196 29.00 3.54 11.30
CA THR A 196 27.96 3.66 12.35
C THR A 196 28.22 4.88 13.22
N PHE A 197 27.22 5.74 13.39
CA PHE A 197 27.26 6.93 14.23
C PHE A 197 26.19 6.80 15.31
N ALA A 198 26.59 6.67 16.57
CA ALA A 198 25.68 6.40 17.69
C ALA A 198 25.86 7.41 18.83
N SER A 199 24.77 8.09 19.23
CA SER A 199 24.78 9.05 20.35
C SER A 199 25.76 10.23 20.18
N CYS A 200 26.06 10.62 18.94
CA CYS A 200 26.90 11.79 18.63
C CYS A 200 26.05 13.07 18.52
N ASP A 201 26.67 14.24 18.68
CA ASP A 201 25.94 15.51 18.49
C ASP A 201 25.56 15.72 17.02
N ARG A 202 26.51 15.62 16.07
CA ARG A 202 26.29 15.74 14.62
C ARG A 202 27.07 14.65 13.88
N GLY A 203 26.52 14.12 12.78
CA GLY A 203 27.16 13.09 11.96
C GLY A 203 28.28 13.63 11.08
N VAL A 204 27.95 13.93 9.82
CA VAL A 204 28.88 14.42 8.79
C VAL A 204 28.53 15.86 8.42
N ASP A 205 29.55 16.71 8.23
CA ASP A 205 29.40 18.10 7.80
C ASP A 205 30.37 18.41 6.67
N LEU A 206 29.84 18.99 5.60
CA LEU A 206 30.50 19.20 4.31
C LEU A 206 30.49 20.70 3.98
N VAL A 207 31.66 21.30 3.86
CA VAL A 207 31.83 22.72 3.53
C VAL A 207 32.70 22.84 2.28
N GLY A 208 32.07 23.08 1.13
CA GLY A 208 32.75 23.25 -0.16
C GLY A 208 33.56 22.03 -0.63
N ALA A 209 33.20 20.82 -0.21
CA ALA A 209 33.82 19.58 -0.65
C ALA A 209 33.24 19.12 -2.02
N ASN A 210 34.08 18.94 -3.05
CA ASN A 210 33.60 18.78 -4.43
C ASN A 210 32.73 17.53 -4.62
N THR A 211 33.15 16.35 -4.15
CA THR A 211 32.39 15.11 -4.32
C THR A 211 32.42 14.27 -3.04
N THR A 212 31.25 13.96 -2.47
CA THR A 212 31.14 13.09 -1.29
C THR A 212 30.09 12.01 -1.50
N THR A 213 30.44 10.77 -1.19
CA THR A 213 29.54 9.61 -1.26
C THR A 213 29.42 8.99 0.12
N ILE A 214 28.20 8.94 0.67
CA ILE A 214 27.86 8.33 1.96
C ILE A 214 26.93 7.14 1.68
N THR A 215 27.38 5.91 1.94
CA THR A 215 26.65 4.69 1.59
C THR A 215 26.57 3.67 2.72
N ALA A 216 25.45 2.94 2.81
CA ALA A 216 25.24 1.87 3.80
C ALA A 216 25.50 2.30 5.27
N CYS A 217 25.42 3.59 5.58
CA CYS A 217 25.74 4.14 6.89
C CYS A 217 24.51 4.14 7.81
N THR A 218 24.73 3.87 9.09
CA THR A 218 23.68 3.93 10.13
C THR A 218 23.96 5.10 11.06
N PHE A 219 22.99 6.00 11.19
CA PHE A 219 23.00 7.12 12.13
C PHE A 219 21.90 6.88 13.17
N THR A 220 22.23 6.95 14.46
CA THR A 220 21.26 6.67 15.53
C THR A 220 21.51 7.56 16.74
N ASP A 221 20.44 8.07 17.35
CA ASP A 221 20.49 8.94 18.54
C ASP A 221 21.33 10.20 18.32
N LEU A 222 21.17 10.88 17.17
CA LEU A 222 21.88 12.13 16.91
C LEU A 222 21.11 13.33 17.44
N PHE A 223 21.80 14.22 18.14
CA PHE A 223 21.20 15.44 18.69
C PHE A 223 21.02 16.56 17.65
N GLN A 224 21.65 16.46 16.48
CA GLN A 224 21.57 17.40 15.35
C GLN A 224 21.40 16.61 14.02
N PRO A 225 21.34 17.26 12.85
CA PRO A 225 21.26 16.57 11.57
C PRO A 225 22.37 15.52 11.37
N ALA A 226 22.04 14.44 10.66
CA ALA A 226 22.97 13.37 10.34
C ALA A 226 23.98 13.79 9.27
N VAL A 227 23.51 14.56 8.28
CA VAL A 227 24.33 15.12 7.21
C VAL A 227 23.95 16.58 7.01
N VAL A 228 24.96 17.46 7.03
CA VAL A 228 24.85 18.87 6.61
C VAL A 228 25.77 19.07 5.41
N ALA A 229 25.26 19.67 4.34
CA ALA A 229 26.04 20.06 3.19
C ALA A 229 25.86 21.55 2.87
N SER A 230 26.98 22.24 2.68
CA SER A 230 27.02 23.68 2.41
C SER A 230 28.06 24.05 1.36
N GLY A 231 27.69 24.98 0.47
CA GLY A 231 28.50 25.35 -0.69
C GLY A 231 28.56 24.26 -1.76
N ALA A 232 29.52 24.40 -2.67
CA ALA A 232 29.64 23.69 -3.94
C ALA A 232 29.97 22.18 -3.82
N THR A 233 28.99 21.38 -3.38
CA THR A 233 29.15 19.93 -3.18
C THR A 233 28.30 19.09 -4.15
N ASP A 234 28.90 18.08 -4.79
CA ASP A 234 28.20 16.93 -5.40
C ASP A 234 28.09 15.81 -4.34
N LEU A 235 26.91 15.66 -3.74
CA LEU A 235 26.66 14.70 -2.64
C LEU A 235 25.86 13.48 -3.12
N ILE A 236 26.27 12.27 -2.73
CA ILE A 236 25.46 11.05 -2.81
C ILE A 236 25.23 10.53 -1.40
N VAL A 237 23.98 10.29 -1.00
CA VAL A 237 23.59 9.55 0.20
C VAL A 237 22.75 8.36 -0.24
N ALA A 238 23.24 7.12 -0.11
CA ALA A 238 22.49 5.94 -0.54
C ALA A 238 22.47 4.81 0.48
N ASP A 239 21.38 4.05 0.53
CA ASP A 239 21.24 2.83 1.36
C ASP A 239 21.49 3.09 2.87
N CYS A 240 21.30 4.33 3.33
CA CYS A 240 21.56 4.72 4.71
C CYS A 240 20.31 4.56 5.59
N ARG A 241 20.51 4.35 6.90
CA ARG A 241 19.44 4.35 7.90
C ARG A 241 19.69 5.44 8.94
N LEU A 242 18.75 6.35 9.10
CA LEU A 242 18.76 7.44 10.07
C LEU A 242 17.60 7.19 11.04
N THR A 243 17.90 6.90 12.30
CA THR A 243 16.87 6.60 13.32
C THR A 243 17.06 7.48 14.56
N ARG A 244 16.03 8.24 14.97
CA ARG A 244 16.13 9.18 16.11
C ARG A 244 17.26 10.22 15.93
N CYS A 245 17.44 10.73 14.71
CA CYS A 245 18.37 11.82 14.41
C CYS A 245 17.68 13.20 14.46
N GLY A 246 18.42 14.25 14.81
CA GLY A 246 17.85 15.58 15.09
C GLY A 246 16.87 15.56 16.28
N HIS A 247 17.09 14.69 17.26
CA HIS A 247 16.21 14.56 18.43
C HIS A 247 16.77 15.36 19.62
N PHE A 248 16.00 16.34 20.12
CA PHE A 248 16.45 17.27 21.14
C PHE A 248 15.72 17.04 22.48
N ALA A 249 16.46 16.64 23.52
CA ALA A 249 15.91 16.52 24.87
C ALA A 249 15.61 17.88 25.55
N THR A 250 16.13 18.99 25.01
CA THR A 250 15.98 20.35 25.56
C THR A 250 16.06 21.40 24.43
N PRO A 251 15.35 22.55 24.52
CA PRO A 251 15.49 23.63 23.55
C PRO A 251 16.94 24.16 23.53
N ARG A 252 17.62 24.06 22.39
CA ARG A 252 18.88 24.78 22.13
C ARG A 252 18.58 25.97 21.23
N THR A 253 19.21 27.11 21.51
CA THR A 253 19.27 28.23 20.58
C THR A 253 20.11 27.83 19.37
N TRP A 254 19.50 27.85 18.19
CA TRP A 254 20.15 27.54 16.92
C TRP A 254 21.27 28.54 16.62
N SER A 255 22.48 28.04 16.32
CA SER A 255 23.62 28.87 15.93
C SER A 255 23.55 29.32 14.48
N THR A 256 22.98 28.51 13.59
CA THR A 256 22.83 28.83 12.16
C THR A 256 21.48 28.36 11.60
N PRO A 257 20.95 29.00 10.54
CA PRO A 257 19.77 28.50 9.82
C PRO A 257 19.96 27.14 9.13
N ALA A 258 21.21 26.68 8.95
CA ALA A 258 21.50 25.39 8.32
C ALA A 258 21.20 24.21 9.24
N ASP A 259 21.39 24.41 10.55
CA ASP A 259 21.16 23.40 11.58
C ASP A 259 19.67 23.00 11.69
N ALA A 260 18.76 23.90 11.30
CA ALA A 260 17.31 23.84 11.56
C ALA A 260 16.46 23.07 10.53
N ARG A 261 17.07 22.46 9.51
CA ARG A 261 16.37 22.09 8.27
C ARG A 261 15.97 20.61 8.10
N GLY A 262 16.40 19.71 8.98
CA GLY A 262 15.92 18.32 9.00
C GLY A 262 17.01 17.30 9.28
N ALA A 263 16.73 16.00 9.07
CA ALA A 263 17.71 14.94 9.31
C ALA A 263 18.86 14.96 8.27
N ILE A 264 18.55 15.34 7.03
CA ILE A 264 19.53 15.69 5.98
C ILE A 264 19.28 17.15 5.56
N SER A 265 20.30 18.01 5.67
CA SER A 265 20.21 19.44 5.35
C SER A 265 21.14 19.83 4.20
N LEU A 266 20.57 20.34 3.10
CA LEU A 266 21.29 20.90 1.94
C LEU A 266 21.07 22.42 1.89
N VAL A 267 22.15 23.20 1.96
CA VAL A 267 22.06 24.64 2.22
C VAL A 267 23.07 25.46 1.41
N ALA A 268 22.56 26.43 0.65
CA ALA A 268 23.32 27.48 -0.03
C ALA A 268 24.40 26.97 -1.00
N PHE A 269 24.05 26.98 -2.29
CA PHE A 269 24.93 26.69 -3.43
C PHE A 269 25.45 25.24 -3.52
N SER A 270 24.79 24.27 -2.90
CA SER A 270 25.00 22.84 -3.21
C SER A 270 24.58 22.56 -4.65
N HIS A 271 25.48 22.01 -5.46
CA HIS A 271 25.33 21.98 -6.93
C HIS A 271 24.58 20.77 -7.46
N ARG A 272 24.76 19.60 -6.82
CA ARG A 272 24.05 18.36 -7.11
C ARG A 272 23.94 17.54 -5.84
N ALA A 273 22.78 16.95 -5.58
CA ALA A 273 22.66 15.95 -4.53
C ALA A 273 21.80 14.78 -5.01
N LYS A 274 22.19 13.56 -4.68
CA LYS A 274 21.41 12.36 -4.90
C LYS A 274 21.17 11.65 -3.56
N ILE A 275 19.93 11.53 -3.14
CA ILE A 275 19.53 10.75 -1.97
C ILE A 275 18.76 9.52 -2.48
N GLU A 276 19.24 8.31 -2.21
CA GLU A 276 18.70 7.06 -2.77
C GLU A 276 18.47 5.99 -1.69
N ARG A 277 17.37 5.22 -1.75
CA ARG A 277 17.13 4.04 -0.87
C ARG A 277 17.40 4.29 0.63
N THR A 278 17.18 5.51 1.10
CA THR A 278 17.55 5.95 2.45
C THR A 278 16.31 5.94 3.34
N LEU A 279 16.42 5.25 4.48
CA LEU A 279 15.36 5.08 5.48
C LEU A 279 15.55 6.10 6.60
N ILE A 280 14.55 6.94 6.83
CA ILE A 280 14.52 7.95 7.90
C ILE A 280 13.34 7.63 8.83
N GLU A 281 13.64 7.31 10.08
CA GLU A 281 12.69 6.85 11.10
C GLU A 281 12.84 7.64 12.41
N ASP A 282 11.74 7.96 13.09
CA ASP A 282 11.70 8.64 14.40
C ASP A 282 12.58 9.92 14.49
N CYS A 283 12.91 10.52 13.35
CA CYS A 283 13.79 11.68 13.23
C CYS A 283 13.00 12.97 13.41
N GLY A 284 13.26 13.64 14.53
CA GLY A 284 12.69 14.94 14.88
C GLY A 284 11.70 14.88 16.04
N GLY A 285 11.98 15.68 17.06
CA GLY A 285 11.05 15.90 18.16
C GLY A 285 11.48 17.07 19.06
N TYR A 286 10.62 18.09 19.17
CA TYR A 286 9.81 18.37 20.37
C TYR A 286 8.79 19.50 20.07
N THR A 287 7.61 19.45 20.70
CA THR A 287 6.50 20.39 20.46
C THR A 287 6.58 21.65 21.35
N GLY A 288 7.51 22.55 21.03
CA GLY A 288 7.72 23.80 21.79
C GLY A 288 7.79 25.05 20.91
N LYS A 289 6.81 25.96 21.07
CA LYS A 289 6.74 27.25 20.36
C LYS A 289 8.05 28.04 20.49
N ASN A 290 8.77 28.20 19.38
CA ASN A 290 9.93 29.10 19.31
C ASN A 290 9.53 30.45 18.73
N THR A 291 9.70 31.51 19.52
CA THR A 291 9.49 32.89 19.06
C THR A 291 10.79 33.45 18.50
N PHE A 292 10.79 33.91 17.25
CA PHE A 292 11.89 34.70 16.69
C PHE A 292 11.45 36.15 16.47
N VAL A 293 12.34 37.08 16.82
CA VAL A 293 12.17 38.53 16.64
C VAL A 293 13.32 39.03 15.78
N GLY A 294 13.00 39.63 14.62
CA GLY A 294 13.97 40.28 13.73
C GLY A 294 13.86 39.82 12.27
N ALA A 295 12.84 40.32 11.56
CA ALA A 295 12.62 40.34 10.10
C ALA A 295 13.32 39.24 9.26
N GLU A 296 12.65 38.26 8.63
CA GLU A 296 11.25 38.20 8.16
C GLU A 296 10.50 36.95 8.66
N LEU A 297 9.16 36.93 8.52
CA LEU A 297 8.31 35.92 9.16
C LEU A 297 8.26 34.58 8.39
N PHE A 298 8.85 33.54 8.95
CA PHE A 298 8.36 32.16 8.82
C PHE A 298 8.17 31.58 10.22
N ARG A 299 6.92 31.30 10.62
CA ARG A 299 6.61 30.59 11.87
C ARG A 299 6.78 29.09 11.64
N TYR A 300 7.84 28.51 12.18
CA TYR A 300 8.10 27.07 12.08
C TYR A 300 7.56 26.32 13.31
N ASP A 301 6.54 25.49 13.10
CA ASP A 301 6.11 24.42 14.02
C ASP A 301 6.16 23.08 13.26
N GLY A 302 7.38 22.53 13.07
CA GLY A 302 7.60 21.22 12.43
C GLY A 302 9.05 21.04 11.93
N MET A 303 9.63 19.84 12.10
CA MET A 303 10.96 19.49 11.57
C MET A 303 10.85 18.35 10.55
N PHE A 304 11.58 18.48 9.44
CA PHE A 304 11.44 17.62 8.26
C PHE A 304 12.46 16.47 8.20
N GLY A 305 12.18 15.46 7.37
CA GLY A 305 13.16 14.43 7.04
C GLY A 305 14.31 14.97 6.19
N ILE A 306 13.98 15.77 5.17
CA ILE A 306 14.94 16.37 4.24
C ILE A 306 14.66 17.86 4.07
N GLY A 307 15.67 18.71 4.26
CA GLY A 307 15.59 20.15 4.07
C GLY A 307 16.52 20.63 2.96
N ILE A 308 15.98 21.44 2.04
CA ILE A 308 16.67 21.93 0.84
C ILE A 308 16.51 23.45 0.76
N ALA A 309 17.61 24.17 0.63
CA ALA A 309 17.62 25.62 0.50
C ALA A 309 18.71 26.11 -0.46
N ASP A 310 18.33 26.95 -1.41
CA ASP A 310 19.21 27.56 -2.42
C ASP A 310 20.21 26.57 -3.06
N SER A 311 19.71 25.37 -3.40
CA SER A 311 20.50 24.23 -3.86
C SER A 311 20.01 23.73 -5.21
N ALA A 312 20.92 23.45 -6.15
CA ALA A 312 20.59 23.04 -7.51
C ALA A 312 20.63 21.50 -7.69
N ASN A 313 19.90 21.01 -8.68
CA ASN A 313 19.94 19.62 -9.18
C ASN A 313 19.89 18.54 -8.08
N VAL A 314 18.97 18.69 -7.13
CA VAL A 314 18.74 17.68 -6.10
C VAL A 314 17.80 16.60 -6.64
N ARG A 315 18.15 15.33 -6.43
CA ARG A 315 17.33 14.17 -6.75
C ARG A 315 17.16 13.29 -5.52
N VAL A 316 15.91 13.05 -5.12
CA VAL A 316 15.57 12.12 -4.02
C VAL A 316 14.80 10.95 -4.62
N GLU A 317 15.25 9.72 -4.42
CA GLU A 317 14.59 8.54 -5.00
C GLU A 317 14.60 7.28 -4.12
N GLY A 318 13.51 6.50 -4.17
CA GLY A 318 13.41 5.24 -3.43
C GLY A 318 13.56 5.35 -1.91
N CYS A 319 13.46 6.56 -1.35
CA CYS A 319 13.65 6.80 0.08
C CYS A 319 12.38 6.48 0.87
N ALA A 320 12.51 6.20 2.15
CA ALA A 320 11.40 5.81 3.02
C ALA A 320 11.38 6.71 4.26
N LEU A 321 10.36 7.55 4.40
CA LEU A 321 10.18 8.45 5.55
C LEU A 321 9.05 7.91 6.43
N HIS A 322 9.40 7.26 7.55
CA HIS A 322 8.45 6.62 8.47
C HIS A 322 8.47 7.28 9.86
N ARG A 323 7.34 7.19 10.58
CA ARG A 323 7.24 7.41 12.04
C ARG A 323 7.72 8.76 12.61
N ASN A 324 7.81 9.81 11.81
CA ASN A 324 8.12 11.15 12.32
C ASN A 324 6.84 11.90 12.73
N ALA A 325 6.91 12.73 13.78
CA ALA A 325 5.83 13.66 14.11
C ALA A 325 5.51 14.64 12.95
N PHE A 326 6.46 14.87 12.06
CA PHE A 326 6.30 15.54 10.77
C PHE A 326 7.20 14.85 9.73
N GLY A 327 6.65 13.93 8.93
CA GLY A 327 7.37 13.31 7.81
C GLY A 327 7.29 14.21 6.56
N GLY A 328 8.41 14.48 5.88
CA GLY A 328 8.34 15.28 4.64
C GLY A 328 9.65 15.85 4.12
N VAL A 329 9.52 16.59 3.01
CA VAL A 329 10.59 17.32 2.31
C VAL A 329 10.23 18.81 2.30
N HIS A 330 11.18 19.67 2.66
CA HIS A 330 10.97 21.12 2.72
C HIS A 330 11.94 21.84 1.78
N VAL A 331 11.42 22.70 0.89
CA VAL A 331 12.18 23.33 -0.20
C VAL A 331 12.03 24.85 -0.15
N THR A 332 13.14 25.56 -0.01
CA THR A 332 13.18 27.03 0.11
C THR A 332 14.17 27.69 -0.86
N GLY A 333 14.00 29.00 -1.04
CA GLY A 333 14.88 29.81 -1.88
C GLY A 333 14.70 29.51 -3.38
N THR A 334 15.80 29.61 -4.12
CA THR A 334 15.80 29.49 -5.60
C THR A 334 15.87 28.06 -6.14
N SER A 335 16.19 27.09 -5.28
CA SER A 335 16.54 25.66 -5.52
C SER A 335 16.12 24.99 -6.86
N PRO A 336 16.81 25.25 -7.98
CA PRO A 336 16.33 24.84 -9.30
C PRO A 336 16.62 23.38 -9.62
N GLY A 337 15.66 22.70 -10.25
CA GLY A 337 15.85 21.35 -10.81
C GLY A 337 15.71 20.21 -9.79
N LEU A 338 14.88 20.37 -8.76
CA LEU A 338 14.53 19.30 -7.83
C LEU A 338 13.70 18.20 -8.52
N VAL A 339 14.11 16.95 -8.35
CA VAL A 339 13.41 15.74 -8.82
C VAL A 339 13.15 14.80 -7.65
N LEU A 340 11.90 14.34 -7.49
CA LEU A 340 11.50 13.39 -6.44
C LEU A 340 10.89 12.13 -7.08
N VAL A 341 11.39 10.93 -6.77
CA VAL A 341 11.04 9.69 -7.49
C VAL A 341 10.73 8.54 -6.55
N GLY A 342 9.46 8.10 -6.50
CA GLY A 342 9.05 6.87 -5.79
C GLY A 342 9.59 6.74 -4.36
N CYS A 343 9.31 7.72 -3.51
CA CYS A 343 9.65 7.66 -2.08
C CYS A 343 8.42 7.25 -1.26
N ASP A 344 8.59 6.32 -0.33
CA ASP A 344 7.52 5.89 0.56
C ASP A 344 7.36 6.88 1.73
N LEU A 345 6.14 7.40 1.90
CA LEU A 345 5.79 8.41 2.89
C LEU A 345 4.65 7.85 3.74
N VAL A 346 5.02 7.15 4.81
CA VAL A 346 4.05 6.33 5.55
C VAL A 346 3.35 7.16 6.62
N GLN A 347 2.02 7.13 6.58
CA GLN A 347 1.13 7.74 7.57
C GLN A 347 1.50 7.27 8.98
N ASN A 348 1.61 8.21 9.92
CA ASN A 348 2.10 7.88 11.25
C ASN A 348 1.03 7.21 12.12
N GLY A 349 1.43 6.17 12.84
CA GLY A 349 0.55 5.45 13.76
C GLY A 349 0.50 6.11 15.14
N GLU A 350 -0.73 6.31 15.62
CA GLU A 350 -1.12 6.24 17.05
C GLU A 350 -0.94 7.44 18.00
N ARG A 351 -0.38 8.61 17.65
CA ARG A 351 -0.37 9.79 18.59
C ARG A 351 -0.62 11.19 18.01
N ASN A 352 -1.87 11.64 18.17
CA ASN A 352 -2.32 13.03 18.43
C ASN A 352 -1.85 14.20 17.53
N ASP A 353 -2.42 14.31 16.33
CA ASP A 353 -3.18 15.50 15.88
C ASP A 353 -3.83 15.19 14.52
N PRO A 354 -5.17 15.05 14.40
CA PRO A 354 -5.81 14.76 13.11
C PRO A 354 -5.76 15.99 12.19
N GLY A 355 -4.73 16.05 11.33
CA GLY A 355 -4.55 17.12 10.34
C GLY A 355 -3.13 17.63 10.12
N LYS A 356 -2.08 16.93 10.58
CA LYS A 356 -0.67 17.34 10.42
C LYS A 356 0.24 16.27 9.81
N ASP A 357 -0.34 15.35 9.04
CA ASP A 357 0.36 14.18 8.51
C ASP A 357 0.86 14.41 7.08
N THR A 358 2.19 14.35 6.90
CA THR A 358 2.92 14.34 5.61
C THR A 358 2.73 15.56 4.69
N ALA A 359 3.79 16.37 4.54
CA ALA A 359 3.75 17.57 3.69
C ALA A 359 5.03 17.82 2.87
N LEU A 360 4.82 18.30 1.64
CA LEU A 360 5.83 18.86 0.74
C LEU A 360 5.64 20.37 0.70
N TYR A 361 6.53 21.13 1.35
CA TYR A 361 6.46 22.60 1.36
C TYR A 361 7.42 23.18 0.30
N THR A 362 6.93 24.13 -0.51
CA THR A 362 7.72 24.75 -1.59
C THR A 362 7.59 26.26 -1.55
N GLY A 363 8.70 26.98 -1.64
CA GLY A 363 8.70 28.45 -1.79
C GLY A 363 8.31 28.92 -3.19
N ALA A 364 7.07 28.60 -3.63
CA ALA A 364 6.54 28.93 -4.95
C ALA A 364 7.25 28.25 -6.15
N GLN A 365 7.80 27.05 -5.96
CA GLN A 365 8.61 26.37 -6.97
C GLN A 365 7.90 25.21 -7.68
N THR A 366 8.11 25.09 -9.00
CA THR A 366 7.74 23.92 -9.80
C THR A 366 8.68 22.76 -9.49
N ILE A 367 8.14 21.64 -9.00
CA ILE A 367 8.89 20.41 -8.71
C ILE A 367 8.42 19.31 -9.65
N THR A 368 9.38 18.53 -10.18
CA THR A 368 9.09 17.32 -10.96
C THR A 368 9.06 16.12 -10.02
N ALA A 369 7.86 15.64 -9.70
CA ALA A 369 7.64 14.41 -8.93
C ALA A 369 7.22 13.27 -9.88
N THR A 370 7.98 12.19 -9.92
CA THR A 370 7.69 11.01 -10.77
C THR A 370 7.62 9.74 -9.93
N GLY A 371 6.43 9.41 -9.44
CA GLY A 371 6.15 8.22 -8.62
C GLY A 371 5.30 8.57 -7.40
N ASN A 372 4.85 7.53 -6.68
CA ASN A 372 3.84 7.66 -5.64
C ASN A 372 4.29 8.58 -4.49
N PHE A 373 3.55 9.67 -4.28
CA PHE A 373 3.53 10.43 -3.03
C PHE A 373 2.25 10.04 -2.27
N TRP A 374 2.39 9.25 -1.21
CA TRP A 374 1.28 8.91 -0.32
C TRP A 374 1.13 10.03 0.73
N GLY A 375 -0.10 10.51 0.99
CA GLY A 375 -0.36 11.42 2.12
C GLY A 375 -1.07 12.76 1.87
N LEU A 376 -1.83 12.96 0.79
CA LEU A 376 -2.78 14.08 0.70
C LEU A 376 -4.24 13.55 0.70
N PRO A 377 -4.87 13.38 1.89
CA PRO A 377 -6.28 13.02 1.96
C PRO A 377 -7.17 14.18 1.56
N SER A 378 -8.16 13.91 0.71
CA SER A 378 -9.32 14.78 0.52
C SER A 378 -10.22 14.75 1.76
N GLY A 379 -9.91 15.61 2.74
CA GLY A 379 -10.74 15.91 3.92
C GLY A 379 -11.36 17.31 3.83
N PRO A 380 -12.48 17.58 4.53
CA PRO A 380 -13.21 18.84 4.38
C PRO A 380 -12.41 20.04 4.89
N THR A 381 -12.38 21.10 4.07
CA THR A 381 -11.95 22.43 4.52
C THR A 381 -13.01 23.03 5.44
N HIS A 382 -12.73 23.23 6.73
CA HIS A 382 -13.43 24.26 7.50
C HIS A 382 -12.61 24.86 8.66
N ASP A 383 -12.58 26.20 8.64
CA ASP A 383 -12.26 27.19 9.68
C ASP A 383 -11.09 27.00 10.67
N GLY A 384 -10.20 28.01 10.65
CA GLY A 384 -9.56 28.48 11.89
C GLY A 384 -8.02 28.48 11.94
N ALA A 385 -7.35 29.14 10.98
CA ALA A 385 -5.95 29.59 11.12
C ALA A 385 -4.94 28.51 11.58
N GLY A 386 -4.82 27.42 10.82
CA GLY A 386 -3.75 26.43 10.93
C GLY A 386 -3.45 25.81 9.57
N PHE A 387 -2.18 25.51 9.30
CA PHE A 387 -1.75 24.92 8.03
C PHE A 387 -2.37 23.53 7.86
N GLY A 388 -3.27 23.38 6.89
CA GLY A 388 -3.71 22.07 6.40
C GLY A 388 -2.68 21.49 5.42
N ASN A 389 -2.81 20.19 5.16
CA ASN A 389 -1.96 19.48 4.20
C ASN A 389 -2.14 20.05 2.78
N GLY A 390 -1.21 20.88 2.31
CA GLY A 390 -1.32 21.56 1.02
C GLY A 390 0.01 22.03 0.44
N ILE A 391 0.04 22.16 -0.89
CA ILE A 391 1.15 22.77 -1.64
C ILE A 391 1.01 24.29 -1.52
N ASP A 392 1.35 24.82 -0.34
CA ASP A 392 1.38 26.27 -0.11
C ASP A 392 2.58 26.88 -0.85
N GLY A 393 2.30 27.79 -1.80
CA GLY A 393 3.33 28.56 -2.51
C GLY A 393 2.93 29.06 -3.90
N GLY A 394 1.96 28.44 -4.58
CA GLY A 394 1.56 28.84 -5.93
C GLY A 394 2.51 28.36 -7.05
N GLY A 395 3.38 27.39 -6.76
CA GLY A 395 4.14 26.65 -7.77
C GLY A 395 3.34 25.44 -8.27
N SER A 396 3.42 25.14 -9.57
CA SER A 396 2.72 23.99 -10.18
C SER A 396 3.57 22.72 -10.09
N VAL A 397 3.01 21.60 -9.61
CA VAL A 397 3.66 20.28 -9.73
C VAL A 397 3.32 19.67 -11.08
N ALA A 398 4.34 19.43 -11.90
CA ALA A 398 4.18 18.78 -13.20
C ALA A 398 4.12 17.24 -13.03
N LEU A 399 2.94 16.72 -12.72
CA LEU A 399 2.71 15.27 -12.67
C LEU A 399 2.71 14.69 -14.09
N ALA A 400 3.74 13.91 -14.42
CA ALA A 400 3.72 13.07 -15.61
C ALA A 400 2.70 11.93 -15.41
N PRO A 401 1.92 11.53 -16.44
CA PRO A 401 0.95 10.45 -16.30
C PRO A 401 1.66 9.11 -16.11
N VAL A 402 1.48 8.49 -14.94
CA VAL A 402 2.04 7.16 -14.61
C VAL A 402 0.88 6.20 -14.35
N ALA A 403 0.98 4.99 -14.90
CA ALA A 403 0.00 3.93 -14.67
C ALA A 403 -0.05 3.56 -13.17
N PRO A 404 -1.24 3.40 -12.56
CA PRO A 404 -1.34 3.06 -11.15
C PRO A 404 -0.77 1.66 -10.90
N THR A 405 0.12 1.56 -9.93
CA THR A 405 0.40 0.30 -9.22
C THR A 405 -0.71 0.06 -8.20
N PRO A 406 -1.05 -1.20 -7.89
CA PRO A 406 -2.35 -1.54 -7.34
C PRO A 406 -2.61 -0.93 -5.96
N PHE A 407 -3.76 -0.29 -5.83
CA PHE A 407 -4.37 0.02 -4.54
C PHE A 407 -4.68 -1.30 -3.83
N VAL A 408 -3.94 -1.61 -2.75
CA VAL A 408 -4.39 -2.61 -1.79
C VAL A 408 -5.48 -1.95 -0.95
N ALA A 409 -6.70 -2.00 -1.46
CA ALA A 409 -7.87 -1.85 -0.61
C ALA A 409 -7.80 -2.89 0.53
N PRO A 410 -8.46 -2.65 1.68
CA PRO A 410 -8.82 -3.76 2.56
C PRO A 410 -9.49 -4.83 1.71
N THR A 411 -8.97 -6.06 1.73
CA THR A 411 -9.48 -7.15 0.90
C THR A 411 -10.96 -7.33 1.19
N MET A 412 -11.81 -7.08 0.19
CA MET A 412 -13.23 -7.42 0.34
C MET A 412 -13.36 -8.92 0.20
N GLY A 413 -13.51 -9.58 1.35
CA GLY A 413 -13.82 -11.00 1.41
C GLY A 413 -15.30 -11.22 1.11
N PHE A 414 -15.63 -12.43 0.72
CA PHE A 414 -16.98 -12.93 0.83
C PHE A 414 -17.00 -14.05 1.88
N ALA A 415 -17.95 -14.00 2.80
CA ALA A 415 -18.25 -15.14 3.66
C ALA A 415 -19.37 -15.97 3.03
N ALA A 416 -19.21 -17.29 3.05
CA ALA A 416 -20.27 -18.20 2.62
C ALA A 416 -21.42 -18.18 3.63
N HIS A 417 -22.63 -17.95 3.13
CA HIS A 417 -23.88 -18.14 3.86
C HIS A 417 -24.52 -19.49 3.45
N PRO A 418 -25.42 -20.08 4.25
CA PRO A 418 -26.16 -21.27 3.84
C PRO A 418 -26.81 -21.13 2.46
N ASP A 419 -26.59 -22.13 1.59
CA ASP A 419 -27.18 -22.19 0.26
C ASP A 419 -28.71 -22.20 0.33
N LEU A 420 -29.36 -21.46 -0.58
CA LEU A 420 -30.79 -21.58 -0.83
C LEU A 420 -31.08 -22.77 -1.77
N ALA A 421 -32.02 -23.64 -1.40
CA ALA A 421 -32.41 -24.78 -2.23
C ALA A 421 -33.46 -24.40 -3.28
N THR A 422 -33.22 -24.70 -4.56
CA THR A 422 -34.05 -24.29 -5.71
C THR A 422 -34.79 -25.45 -6.36
N GLY A 423 -35.46 -25.19 -7.48
CA GLY A 423 -35.89 -26.21 -8.43
C GLY A 423 -34.73 -26.73 -9.30
N GLN A 424 -35.05 -27.56 -10.30
CA GLN A 424 -34.07 -28.13 -11.22
C GLN A 424 -33.64 -27.12 -12.28
N ARG A 425 -32.31 -26.96 -12.40
CA ARG A 425 -31.62 -26.10 -13.36
C ARG A 425 -32.09 -24.63 -13.27
N PRO A 426 -31.80 -23.93 -12.16
CA PRO A 426 -32.03 -22.50 -12.07
C PRO A 426 -31.28 -21.76 -13.19
N LEU A 427 -31.95 -20.89 -13.95
CA LEU A 427 -31.37 -20.19 -15.10
C LEU A 427 -31.28 -18.67 -14.97
N ALA A 428 -32.09 -18.04 -14.11
CA ALA A 428 -32.11 -16.60 -13.94
C ALA A 428 -32.52 -16.21 -12.51
N LEU A 429 -31.94 -15.13 -12.01
CA LEU A 429 -32.20 -14.55 -10.69
C LEU A 429 -32.73 -13.11 -10.79
N ALA A 430 -33.63 -12.74 -9.88
CA ALA A 430 -33.96 -11.34 -9.61
C ALA A 430 -34.05 -11.10 -8.09
N LEU A 431 -33.65 -9.90 -7.69
CA LEU A 431 -33.72 -9.41 -6.32
C LEU A 431 -34.70 -8.24 -6.26
N ALA A 432 -35.71 -8.33 -5.41
CA ALA A 432 -36.64 -7.25 -5.13
C ALA A 432 -37.37 -7.53 -3.81
N ASP A 433 -38.03 -6.51 -3.26
CA ASP A 433 -38.93 -6.65 -2.12
C ASP A 433 -40.31 -7.12 -2.63
N PHE A 434 -40.63 -8.42 -2.50
CA PHE A 434 -41.88 -9.01 -3.02
C PHE A 434 -42.99 -9.13 -1.95
N ASP A 435 -42.69 -8.90 -0.67
CA ASP A 435 -43.69 -8.87 0.41
C ASP A 435 -43.85 -7.52 1.13
N GLY A 436 -43.04 -6.51 0.76
CA GLY A 436 -43.15 -5.13 1.21
C GLY A 436 -42.50 -4.87 2.58
N ASP A 437 -41.61 -5.74 3.06
CA ASP A 437 -40.94 -5.60 4.36
C ASP A 437 -39.69 -4.70 4.33
N GLY A 438 -39.22 -4.32 3.13
CA GLY A 438 -38.07 -3.46 2.90
C GLY A 438 -36.74 -4.20 2.71
N THR A 439 -36.74 -5.54 2.72
CA THR A 439 -35.56 -6.37 2.42
C THR A 439 -35.63 -6.98 1.02
N GLN A 440 -34.48 -7.42 0.48
CA GLN A 440 -34.44 -8.04 -0.86
C GLN A 440 -34.67 -9.55 -0.78
N ASP A 441 -35.79 -10.00 -1.34
CA ASP A 441 -36.12 -11.40 -1.61
C ASP A 441 -35.41 -11.91 -2.88
N VAL A 442 -35.43 -13.23 -3.09
CA VAL A 442 -34.82 -13.89 -4.25
C VAL A 442 -35.87 -14.62 -5.08
N ALA A 443 -36.05 -14.20 -6.34
CA ALA A 443 -36.84 -14.92 -7.35
C ALA A 443 -35.93 -15.72 -8.31
N VAL A 444 -36.36 -16.93 -8.67
CA VAL A 444 -35.56 -17.91 -9.42
C VAL A 444 -36.38 -18.56 -10.53
N ALA A 445 -35.81 -18.67 -11.75
CA ALA A 445 -36.40 -19.39 -12.88
C ALA A 445 -35.88 -20.83 -12.96
N GLU A 446 -36.76 -21.82 -12.78
CA GLU A 446 -36.43 -23.25 -12.77
C GLU A 446 -36.85 -23.89 -14.10
N ASP A 447 -35.93 -23.98 -15.07
CA ASP A 447 -36.33 -24.20 -16.46
C ASP A 447 -36.74 -25.64 -16.79
N LEU A 448 -36.30 -26.62 -15.99
CA LEU A 448 -36.69 -28.04 -16.11
C LEU A 448 -38.00 -28.35 -15.38
N ASP A 449 -38.30 -27.62 -14.30
CA ASP A 449 -39.55 -27.79 -13.54
C ASP A 449 -40.71 -26.98 -14.14
N GLY A 450 -40.42 -25.96 -14.97
CA GLY A 450 -41.44 -25.09 -15.57
C GLY A 450 -42.03 -24.07 -14.59
N THR A 451 -41.30 -23.80 -13.50
CA THR A 451 -41.74 -22.99 -12.36
C THR A 451 -40.82 -21.80 -12.13
N ILE A 452 -41.34 -20.77 -11.46
CA ILE A 452 -40.50 -19.87 -10.67
C ILE A 452 -40.63 -20.20 -9.20
N SER A 453 -39.60 -19.89 -8.41
CA SER A 453 -39.69 -19.90 -6.95
C SER A 453 -39.21 -18.59 -6.36
N VAL A 454 -39.86 -18.13 -5.29
CA VAL A 454 -39.48 -16.95 -4.52
C VAL A 454 -39.16 -17.36 -3.09
N ALA A 455 -37.94 -17.06 -2.65
CA ALA A 455 -37.52 -17.24 -1.27
C ALA A 455 -37.47 -15.88 -0.59
N ARG A 456 -38.32 -15.71 0.42
CA ARG A 456 -38.40 -14.44 1.14
C ARG A 456 -37.26 -14.28 2.12
N ASN A 457 -36.72 -13.08 2.22
CA ASN A 457 -35.69 -12.72 3.18
C ASN A 457 -36.34 -12.52 4.56
N LEU A 458 -35.70 -13.02 5.61
CA LEU A 458 -36.17 -12.92 7.00
C LEU A 458 -35.30 -11.93 7.80
N GLY A 459 -34.43 -11.20 7.12
CA GLY A 459 -33.40 -10.32 7.66
C GLY A 459 -32.03 -11.01 7.77
N GLY A 460 -30.95 -10.24 7.63
CA GLY A 460 -29.58 -10.74 7.81
C GLY A 460 -29.07 -11.66 6.69
N GLY A 461 -29.86 -11.89 5.63
CA GLY A 461 -29.58 -12.84 4.56
C GLY A 461 -30.07 -14.27 4.85
N ASP A 462 -30.86 -14.47 5.91
CA ASP A 462 -31.55 -15.75 6.16
C ASP A 462 -32.84 -15.81 5.32
N PHE A 463 -33.00 -16.89 4.53
CA PHE A 463 -34.15 -17.04 3.64
C PHE A 463 -35.18 -18.05 4.17
N GLY A 464 -36.46 -17.69 4.06
CA GLY A 464 -37.60 -18.54 4.39
C GLY A 464 -37.88 -19.63 3.35
N PRO A 465 -38.89 -20.48 3.60
CA PRO A 465 -39.31 -21.51 2.66
C PRO A 465 -39.72 -20.91 1.31
N ARG A 466 -39.21 -21.49 0.22
CA ARG A 466 -39.54 -21.03 -1.13
C ARG A 466 -41.03 -21.22 -1.46
N ILE A 467 -41.63 -20.22 -2.09
CA ILE A 467 -42.99 -20.21 -2.62
C ILE A 467 -42.87 -20.48 -4.12
N THR A 468 -43.51 -21.53 -4.64
CA THR A 468 -43.36 -21.97 -6.05
C THR A 468 -44.61 -21.68 -6.86
N THR A 469 -44.43 -21.05 -8.02
CA THR A 469 -45.50 -20.72 -8.99
C THR A 469 -45.21 -21.40 -10.33
N VAL A 470 -46.19 -22.12 -10.88
CA VAL A 470 -46.09 -22.77 -12.20
C VAL A 470 -46.32 -21.72 -13.29
N VAL A 471 -45.39 -21.57 -14.23
CA VAL A 471 -45.43 -20.52 -15.26
C VAL A 471 -45.53 -21.06 -16.67
N GLY A 472 -44.87 -22.18 -17.01
CA GLY A 472 -44.90 -22.68 -18.38
C GLY A 472 -43.79 -23.63 -18.78
N GLY A 473 -43.57 -23.72 -20.09
CA GLY A 473 -42.83 -24.82 -20.70
C GLY A 473 -41.32 -24.76 -20.56
N ARG A 474 -40.74 -23.56 -20.36
CA ARG A 474 -39.32 -23.34 -20.00
C ARG A 474 -39.04 -21.87 -19.63
N PRO A 475 -39.09 -21.46 -18.36
CA PRO A 475 -38.70 -20.12 -17.95
C PRO A 475 -37.17 -19.93 -18.11
N VAL A 476 -36.74 -18.94 -18.91
CA VAL A 476 -35.30 -18.70 -19.21
C VAL A 476 -34.75 -17.35 -18.73
N ALA A 477 -35.63 -16.40 -18.44
CA ALA A 477 -35.30 -15.08 -17.89
C ALA A 477 -36.46 -14.59 -17.03
N LEU A 478 -36.18 -13.76 -16.04
CA LEU A 478 -37.19 -13.06 -15.25
C LEU A 478 -36.69 -11.68 -14.82
N ALA A 479 -37.60 -10.76 -14.52
CA ALA A 479 -37.30 -9.44 -13.98
C ALA A 479 -38.48 -8.91 -13.16
N ALA A 480 -38.17 -8.20 -12.08
CA ALA A 480 -39.15 -7.51 -11.25
C ALA A 480 -39.57 -6.17 -11.89
N GLY A 481 -40.77 -5.68 -11.56
CA GLY A 481 -41.27 -4.37 -11.97
C GLY A 481 -42.66 -4.09 -11.41
N ARG A 482 -43.26 -2.96 -11.80
CA ARG A 482 -44.64 -2.57 -11.46
C ARG A 482 -45.49 -2.61 -12.72
N PHE A 483 -46.22 -3.71 -12.94
CA PHE A 483 -47.05 -3.87 -14.13
C PHE A 483 -48.49 -3.39 -13.94
N ASP A 484 -48.97 -3.30 -12.70
CA ASP A 484 -50.22 -2.61 -12.37
C ASP A 484 -50.04 -1.44 -11.38
N THR A 485 -51.14 -0.80 -11.00
CA THR A 485 -51.18 0.33 -10.04
C THR A 485 -51.06 -0.12 -8.58
N GLY A 486 -50.71 -1.38 -8.32
CA GLY A 486 -50.48 -1.94 -7.00
C GLY A 486 -49.28 -1.33 -6.28
N ALA A 487 -49.32 -1.41 -4.95
CA ALA A 487 -48.18 -1.02 -4.11
C ALA A 487 -47.05 -2.07 -4.14
N THR A 488 -47.39 -3.30 -4.49
CA THR A 488 -46.55 -4.50 -4.49
C THR A 488 -45.61 -4.56 -5.69
N MET A 489 -44.63 -5.46 -5.63
CA MET A 489 -43.71 -5.74 -6.74
C MET A 489 -44.21 -6.96 -7.54
N ASP A 490 -44.23 -6.82 -8.87
CA ASP A 490 -44.63 -7.86 -9.80
C ASP A 490 -43.40 -8.54 -10.45
N LEU A 491 -43.63 -9.60 -11.22
CA LEU A 491 -42.58 -10.34 -11.91
C LEU A 491 -42.96 -10.69 -13.36
N ALA A 492 -42.13 -10.32 -14.32
CA ALA A 492 -42.21 -10.78 -15.70
C ALA A 492 -41.30 -11.99 -15.90
N VAL A 493 -41.84 -13.09 -16.46
CA VAL A 493 -41.12 -14.35 -16.67
C VAL A 493 -41.17 -14.75 -18.15
N LEU A 494 -40.02 -15.08 -18.73
CA LEU A 494 -39.90 -15.41 -20.15
C LEU A 494 -40.01 -16.92 -20.39
N ASP A 495 -41.16 -17.38 -20.89
CA ASP A 495 -41.40 -18.79 -21.22
C ASP A 495 -40.98 -19.06 -22.67
N GLN A 496 -39.75 -19.58 -22.85
CA GLN A 496 -39.14 -19.80 -24.16
C GLN A 496 -39.88 -20.84 -25.00
N ASN A 497 -40.41 -21.89 -24.36
CA ASN A 497 -41.17 -22.93 -25.07
C ASN A 497 -42.59 -22.47 -25.41
N GLY A 498 -43.13 -21.49 -24.68
CA GLY A 498 -44.44 -20.90 -24.93
C GLY A 498 -44.45 -19.70 -25.88
N ASP A 499 -43.29 -19.25 -26.38
CA ASP A 499 -43.11 -18.00 -27.15
C ASP A 499 -43.86 -16.81 -26.50
N ARG A 500 -43.76 -16.64 -25.17
CA ARG A 500 -44.56 -15.66 -24.41
C ARG A 500 -43.83 -15.13 -23.18
N VAL A 501 -44.24 -13.95 -22.72
CA VAL A 501 -44.00 -13.50 -21.34
C VAL A 501 -45.18 -13.95 -20.49
N VAL A 502 -44.93 -14.34 -19.24
CA VAL A 502 -45.93 -14.59 -18.20
C VAL A 502 -45.72 -13.51 -17.14
N VAL A 503 -46.70 -12.63 -16.99
CA VAL A 503 -46.69 -11.53 -16.02
C VAL A 503 -47.44 -11.99 -14.77
N LEU A 504 -46.71 -12.00 -13.66
CA LEU A 504 -47.14 -12.42 -12.34
C LEU A 504 -47.34 -11.18 -11.47
N LEU A 505 -48.56 -10.94 -11.01
CA LEU A 505 -48.90 -9.82 -10.13
C LEU A 505 -48.67 -10.24 -8.67
N GLY A 506 -47.98 -9.40 -7.91
CA GLY A 506 -47.59 -9.68 -6.52
C GLY A 506 -48.71 -9.39 -5.52
N ASN A 507 -48.96 -10.32 -4.60
CA ASN A 507 -49.97 -10.15 -3.55
C ASN A 507 -49.44 -9.40 -2.30
N GLY A 508 -48.14 -9.13 -2.21
CA GLY A 508 -47.52 -8.47 -1.05
C GLY A 508 -47.30 -9.41 0.14
N ASP A 509 -47.16 -10.71 -0.12
CA ASP A 509 -46.78 -11.74 0.86
C ASP A 509 -45.75 -12.73 0.27
N GLY A 510 -45.11 -12.36 -0.85
CA GLY A 510 -44.25 -13.22 -1.67
C GLY A 510 -45.00 -14.23 -2.56
N THR A 511 -46.34 -14.24 -2.56
CA THR A 511 -47.13 -15.04 -3.52
C THR A 511 -47.58 -14.19 -4.71
N PHE A 512 -47.89 -14.87 -5.82
CA PHE A 512 -48.24 -14.23 -7.09
C PHE A 512 -49.47 -14.87 -7.76
N VAL A 513 -50.16 -14.09 -8.59
CA VAL A 513 -51.20 -14.56 -9.51
C VAL A 513 -50.82 -14.23 -10.96
N ILE A 514 -51.19 -15.09 -11.92
CA ILE A 514 -50.96 -14.80 -13.34
C ILE A 514 -51.93 -13.69 -13.77
N GLY A 515 -51.39 -12.50 -14.08
CA GLY A 515 -52.16 -11.36 -14.59
C GLY A 515 -52.34 -11.41 -16.11
N ALA A 516 -51.24 -11.56 -16.84
CA ALA A 516 -51.25 -11.56 -18.31
C ALA A 516 -50.21 -12.50 -18.92
N THR A 517 -50.45 -12.96 -20.16
CA THR A 517 -49.49 -13.78 -20.90
C THR A 517 -49.31 -13.31 -22.35
N PRO A 518 -48.72 -12.13 -22.61
CA PRO A 518 -48.54 -11.62 -23.97
C PRO A 518 -47.60 -12.50 -24.80
N ALA A 519 -48.05 -12.91 -25.98
CA ALA A 519 -47.26 -13.69 -26.93
C ALA A 519 -46.21 -12.82 -27.63
N VAL A 520 -44.98 -13.33 -27.76
CA VAL A 520 -43.84 -12.65 -28.39
C VAL A 520 -43.48 -13.32 -29.73
N ALA A 521 -42.29 -13.03 -30.26
CA ALA A 521 -41.74 -13.71 -31.43
C ALA A 521 -40.97 -14.99 -31.03
N ARG A 522 -40.56 -15.75 -32.04
CA ARG A 522 -39.98 -17.09 -31.87
C ARG A 522 -38.70 -17.10 -31.04
N ARG A 523 -38.61 -18.07 -30.13
CA ARG A 523 -37.43 -18.33 -29.30
C ARG A 523 -36.97 -17.07 -28.55
N PRO A 524 -37.79 -16.55 -27.63
CA PRO A 524 -37.39 -15.45 -26.77
C PRO A 524 -36.28 -15.91 -25.82
N VAL A 525 -35.26 -15.08 -25.64
CA VAL A 525 -34.04 -15.44 -24.90
C VAL A 525 -33.75 -14.53 -23.72
N HIS A 526 -34.17 -13.26 -23.76
CA HIS A 526 -33.93 -12.31 -22.68
C HIS A 526 -34.97 -11.20 -22.65
N LEU A 527 -35.15 -10.58 -21.47
CA LEU A 527 -36.03 -9.43 -21.29
C LEU A 527 -35.43 -8.35 -20.38
N ARG A 528 -35.97 -7.14 -20.50
CA ARG A 528 -35.77 -6.01 -19.59
C ARG A 528 -37.09 -5.34 -19.27
N VAL A 529 -37.16 -4.73 -18.10
CA VAL A 529 -38.34 -4.06 -17.56
C VAL A 529 -37.97 -2.64 -17.21
N VAL A 530 -38.70 -1.67 -17.79
CA VAL A 530 -38.52 -0.24 -17.54
C VAL A 530 -39.69 0.52 -18.17
N ASP A 531 -40.12 1.64 -17.56
CA ASP A 531 -41.00 2.61 -18.21
C ASP A 531 -40.30 3.30 -19.40
N LEU A 532 -40.79 3.08 -20.63
CA LEU A 532 -40.26 3.69 -21.86
C LEU A 532 -41.14 4.82 -22.41
N ASP A 533 -42.40 4.93 -21.97
CA ASP A 533 -43.36 5.90 -22.49
C ASP A 533 -43.74 7.02 -21.51
N ALA A 534 -43.18 7.00 -20.29
CA ALA A 534 -43.57 7.80 -19.13
C ALA A 534 -45.00 7.49 -18.67
N GLY A 535 -45.33 6.20 -18.61
CA GLY A 535 -46.64 5.66 -18.29
C GLY A 535 -46.92 5.49 -16.79
N ASN A 536 -47.99 4.76 -16.47
CA ASN A 536 -48.37 4.43 -15.08
C ASN A 536 -47.99 2.98 -14.71
N GLY A 537 -46.95 2.42 -15.33
CA GLY A 537 -46.45 1.07 -15.06
C GLY A 537 -45.36 0.70 -16.06
N ASP A 538 -44.45 -0.17 -15.65
CA ASP A 538 -43.27 -0.54 -16.44
C ASP A 538 -43.65 -1.30 -17.72
N ASP A 539 -42.88 -1.06 -18.78
CA ASP A 539 -42.94 -1.82 -20.03
C ASP A 539 -41.98 -3.02 -19.99
N ILE A 540 -42.09 -3.90 -20.99
CA ILE A 540 -41.18 -5.03 -21.16
C ILE A 540 -40.56 -5.01 -22.56
N VAL A 541 -39.23 -5.03 -22.66
CA VAL A 541 -38.52 -5.24 -23.92
C VAL A 541 -38.01 -6.68 -23.99
N VAL A 542 -38.22 -7.37 -25.10
CA VAL A 542 -37.92 -8.80 -25.27
C VAL A 542 -37.06 -9.02 -26.52
N ALA A 543 -35.91 -9.67 -26.33
CA ALA A 543 -35.06 -10.18 -27.41
C ALA A 543 -35.52 -11.58 -27.84
N CYS A 544 -35.96 -11.72 -29.09
CA CYS A 544 -36.33 -13.01 -29.69
C CYS A 544 -35.32 -13.39 -30.78
N GLU A 545 -34.55 -14.45 -30.56
CA GLU A 545 -33.45 -14.86 -31.46
C GLU A 545 -33.98 -15.41 -32.80
N GLY A 546 -35.24 -15.84 -32.85
CA GLY A 546 -35.80 -16.56 -33.98
C GLY A 546 -35.18 -17.95 -34.16
N ASP A 547 -35.68 -18.72 -35.11
CA ASP A 547 -35.17 -20.06 -35.43
C ASP A 547 -35.44 -20.37 -36.92
N VAL A 548 -35.30 -21.64 -37.32
CA VAL A 548 -35.62 -22.08 -38.71
C VAL A 548 -37.12 -22.04 -39.03
N PHE A 549 -37.98 -21.75 -38.06
CA PHE A 549 -39.43 -21.69 -38.17
C PHE A 549 -40.02 -20.27 -38.04
N GLY A 550 -39.23 -19.28 -37.59
CA GLY A 550 -39.64 -17.88 -37.53
C GLY A 550 -38.49 -16.90 -37.35
N ALA A 551 -38.59 -15.73 -37.98
CA ALA A 551 -37.58 -14.68 -37.87
C ALA A 551 -37.44 -14.15 -36.43
N GLY A 552 -36.22 -13.73 -36.07
CA GLY A 552 -35.96 -13.02 -34.82
C GLY A 552 -36.53 -11.61 -34.85
N ALA A 553 -36.77 -11.06 -33.66
CA ALA A 553 -37.35 -9.73 -33.49
C ALA A 553 -37.03 -9.17 -32.10
N LEU A 554 -36.73 -7.88 -32.03
CA LEU A 554 -36.76 -7.11 -30.80
C LEU A 554 -38.18 -6.56 -30.63
N GLN A 555 -38.80 -6.80 -29.47
CA GLN A 555 -40.19 -6.44 -29.23
C GLN A 555 -40.34 -5.60 -27.97
N TRP A 556 -41.11 -4.52 -28.07
CA TRP A 556 -41.53 -3.71 -26.95
C TRP A 556 -42.99 -4.03 -26.64
N LEU A 557 -43.24 -4.51 -25.43
CA LEU A 557 -44.55 -4.75 -24.86
C LEU A 557 -44.90 -3.52 -24.01
N ARG A 558 -45.60 -2.57 -24.61
CA ARG A 558 -46.03 -1.34 -23.94
C ARG A 558 -47.19 -1.65 -23.00
N ASN A 559 -47.03 -1.41 -21.72
CA ASN A 559 -48.04 -1.53 -20.69
C ASN A 559 -48.99 -0.32 -20.71
N ASN A 560 -50.13 -0.44 -20.03
CA ASN A 560 -51.07 0.65 -19.80
C ASN A 560 -51.29 0.96 -18.30
N GLY A 561 -50.44 0.41 -17.43
CA GLY A 561 -50.56 0.49 -15.97
C GLY A 561 -51.61 -0.45 -15.36
N ALA A 562 -52.10 -1.43 -16.12
CA ALA A 562 -53.06 -2.44 -15.66
C ALA A 562 -52.69 -3.85 -16.18
N ALA A 563 -51.40 -4.12 -16.30
CA ALA A 563 -50.80 -5.34 -16.85
C ALA A 563 -51.36 -5.76 -18.23
N ALA A 564 -51.84 -4.81 -19.04
CA ALA A 564 -52.36 -5.07 -20.38
C ALA A 564 -51.43 -4.48 -21.44
N PHE A 565 -50.82 -5.37 -22.22
CA PHE A 565 -49.67 -5.05 -23.06
C PHE A 565 -50.01 -4.94 -24.55
N THR A 566 -49.56 -3.85 -25.18
CA THR A 566 -49.57 -3.66 -26.63
C THR A 566 -48.19 -3.97 -27.22
N ARG A 567 -48.11 -5.00 -28.07
CA ARG A 567 -46.85 -5.44 -28.67
C ARG A 567 -46.48 -4.65 -29.93
N THR A 568 -45.31 -4.04 -29.90
CA THR A 568 -44.66 -3.37 -31.04
C THR A 568 -43.36 -4.10 -31.39
N THR A 569 -43.14 -4.42 -32.66
CA THR A 569 -41.83 -4.93 -33.13
C THR A 569 -40.95 -3.75 -33.52
N LEU A 570 -39.75 -3.66 -32.94
CA LEU A 570 -38.78 -2.62 -33.27
C LEU A 570 -38.00 -2.99 -34.55
N PRO A 571 -37.82 -2.05 -35.51
CA PRO A 571 -37.19 -2.34 -36.80
C PRO A 571 -35.67 -2.54 -36.66
N GLY A 572 -35.02 -3.21 -37.62
CA GLY A 572 -33.56 -3.22 -37.74
C GLY A 572 -32.79 -4.28 -36.92
N THR A 573 -33.49 -5.14 -36.17
CA THR A 573 -32.92 -6.41 -35.66
C THR A 573 -33.31 -7.58 -36.58
N VAL A 574 -32.44 -8.58 -36.70
CA VAL A 574 -32.75 -9.85 -37.40
C VAL A 574 -32.59 -11.05 -36.48
N GLN A 575 -31.58 -11.04 -35.61
CA GLN A 575 -31.32 -12.09 -34.62
C GLN A 575 -30.80 -11.48 -33.31
N PRO A 576 -31.64 -10.74 -32.56
CA PRO A 576 -31.27 -10.23 -31.25
C PRO A 576 -31.10 -11.38 -30.25
N THR A 577 -29.94 -11.50 -29.62
CA THR A 577 -29.70 -12.48 -28.55
C THR A 577 -29.76 -11.87 -27.16
N ASP A 578 -29.65 -10.55 -27.05
CA ASP A 578 -29.69 -9.82 -25.78
C ASP A 578 -30.21 -8.38 -25.97
N VAL A 579 -30.74 -7.78 -24.90
CA VAL A 579 -31.23 -6.42 -24.78
C VAL A 579 -30.92 -5.85 -23.38
N GLU A 580 -30.50 -4.59 -23.35
CA GLU A 580 -30.28 -3.79 -22.15
C GLU A 580 -30.97 -2.43 -22.30
N VAL A 581 -31.34 -1.80 -21.18
CA VAL A 581 -32.00 -0.48 -21.14
C VAL A 581 -31.22 0.48 -20.25
N LEU A 582 -30.89 1.66 -20.77
CA LEU A 582 -29.94 2.58 -20.15
C LEU A 582 -30.04 3.99 -20.75
N ASP A 583 -29.75 5.04 -19.96
CA ASP A 583 -29.79 6.44 -20.37
C ASP A 583 -28.40 6.91 -20.88
N LEU A 584 -28.23 6.96 -22.19
CA LEU A 584 -26.97 7.32 -22.88
C LEU A 584 -26.84 8.82 -23.15
N ASN A 585 -27.89 9.60 -22.87
CA ASN A 585 -28.00 11.00 -23.23
C ASN A 585 -28.19 11.93 -21.99
N ALA A 586 -28.44 11.35 -20.81
CA ALA A 586 -28.72 11.97 -19.53
C ALA A 586 -30.00 12.84 -19.47
N ASP A 587 -31.04 12.51 -20.25
CA ASP A 587 -32.35 13.16 -20.25
C ASP A 587 -33.43 12.43 -19.42
N LEU A 588 -33.04 11.35 -18.72
CA LEU A 588 -33.88 10.47 -17.90
C LEU A 588 -34.90 9.64 -18.71
N ARG A 589 -34.66 9.41 -20.00
CA ARG A 589 -35.46 8.52 -20.85
C ARG A 589 -34.59 7.36 -21.34
N PRO A 590 -34.72 6.16 -20.76
CA PRO A 590 -33.83 5.06 -21.11
C PRO A 590 -33.96 4.68 -22.58
N GLU A 591 -32.81 4.55 -23.24
CA GLU A 591 -32.65 3.95 -24.55
C GLU A 591 -32.70 2.42 -24.48
N ILE A 592 -33.02 1.81 -25.61
CA ILE A 592 -32.90 0.35 -25.79
C ILE A 592 -31.63 0.07 -26.59
N VAL A 593 -30.76 -0.81 -26.08
CA VAL A 593 -29.63 -1.37 -26.82
C VAL A 593 -29.77 -2.89 -26.90
N ALA A 594 -29.80 -3.43 -28.11
CA ALA A 594 -29.86 -4.89 -28.32
C ALA A 594 -28.62 -5.38 -29.09
N PHE A 595 -28.10 -6.55 -28.74
CA PHE A 595 -27.06 -7.21 -29.53
C PHE A 595 -27.70 -8.12 -30.59
N ASP A 596 -27.52 -7.76 -31.86
CA ASP A 596 -27.98 -8.51 -33.02
C ASP A 596 -26.84 -9.33 -33.62
N ARG A 597 -27.00 -10.67 -33.66
CA ARG A 597 -25.99 -11.61 -34.16
C ARG A 597 -25.91 -11.67 -35.69
N ALA A 598 -26.91 -11.17 -36.41
CA ALA A 598 -27.03 -11.44 -37.84
C ALA A 598 -25.85 -10.88 -38.66
N ALA A 599 -25.12 -11.78 -39.33
CA ALA A 599 -24.10 -11.43 -40.32
C ALA A 599 -24.76 -10.83 -41.59
N PRO A 600 -24.11 -9.89 -42.30
CA PRO A 600 -22.70 -9.53 -42.22
C PRO A 600 -22.34 -8.43 -41.20
N SER A 601 -23.31 -7.90 -40.44
CA SER A 601 -23.07 -6.81 -39.47
C SER A 601 -23.59 -7.12 -38.06
N PRO A 602 -22.99 -8.11 -37.34
CA PRO A 602 -23.27 -8.35 -35.93
C PRO A 602 -22.83 -7.13 -35.11
N GLY A 603 -23.65 -6.71 -34.15
CA GLY A 603 -23.36 -5.50 -33.39
C GLY A 603 -24.51 -5.06 -32.50
N LEU A 604 -24.28 -3.95 -31.82
CA LEU A 604 -25.28 -3.27 -31.02
C LEU A 604 -26.23 -2.49 -31.95
N ARG A 605 -27.54 -2.66 -31.74
CA ARG A 605 -28.63 -1.89 -32.36
C ARG A 605 -29.18 -0.98 -31.26
N GLN A 606 -28.99 0.32 -31.41
CA GLN A 606 -29.42 1.31 -30.43
C GLN A 606 -30.66 2.07 -30.94
N TYR A 607 -31.64 2.23 -30.05
CA TYR A 607 -32.90 2.92 -30.27
C TYR A 607 -32.99 4.11 -29.31
N GLY A 608 -32.64 5.31 -29.80
CA GLY A 608 -32.76 6.57 -29.05
C GLY A 608 -34.21 6.83 -28.63
N ASN A 609 -34.51 7.04 -27.35
CA ASN A 609 -35.88 7.24 -26.90
C ASN A 609 -36.28 8.73 -27.02
N LEU A 610 -37.16 9.06 -27.96
CA LEU A 610 -37.62 10.44 -28.17
C LEU A 610 -38.80 10.81 -27.26
N GLY A 611 -39.28 9.86 -26.46
CA GLY A 611 -40.49 9.96 -25.64
C GLY A 611 -41.78 9.74 -26.42
N GLY A 612 -42.90 9.70 -25.68
CA GLY A 612 -44.23 9.45 -26.23
C GLY A 612 -44.38 8.09 -26.94
N GLY A 613 -43.47 7.15 -26.68
CA GLY A 613 -43.39 5.86 -27.38
C GLY A 613 -42.81 5.92 -28.79
N THR A 614 -41.94 6.89 -29.08
CA THR A 614 -41.27 7.02 -30.38
C THR A 614 -39.76 6.91 -30.24
N PHE A 615 -39.12 6.24 -31.20
CA PHE A 615 -37.68 6.00 -31.21
C PHE A 615 -37.01 6.66 -32.41
N ALA A 616 -35.75 7.07 -32.23
CA ALA A 616 -34.88 7.58 -33.27
C ALA A 616 -34.53 6.49 -34.32
N ALA A 617 -33.90 6.90 -35.41
CA ALA A 617 -33.35 5.97 -36.39
C ALA A 617 -32.28 5.07 -35.75
N VAL A 618 -32.34 3.76 -36.05
CA VAL A 618 -31.49 2.76 -35.40
C VAL A 618 -30.01 3.00 -35.72
N VAL A 619 -29.21 3.23 -34.67
CA VAL A 619 -27.75 3.31 -34.79
C VAL A 619 -27.18 1.90 -34.67
N THR A 620 -26.19 1.56 -35.52
CA THR A 620 -25.44 0.30 -35.42
C THR A 620 -24.01 0.58 -34.97
N THR A 621 -23.63 0.00 -33.84
CA THR A 621 -22.26 0.08 -33.30
C THR A 621 -21.64 -1.32 -33.32
N PRO A 622 -20.50 -1.52 -34.01
CA PRO A 622 -19.83 -2.82 -34.00
C PRO A 622 -19.32 -3.15 -32.60
N VAL A 623 -19.57 -4.37 -32.10
CA VAL A 623 -19.00 -4.80 -30.81
C VAL A 623 -17.47 -4.94 -30.91
N ASP A 624 -16.99 -5.27 -32.10
CA ASP A 624 -15.61 -5.68 -32.34
C ASP A 624 -15.20 -5.55 -33.82
N VAL A 625 -13.91 -5.66 -34.11
CA VAL A 625 -13.34 -5.68 -35.48
C VAL A 625 -13.55 -7.02 -36.21
N VAL A 626 -14.07 -8.03 -35.52
CA VAL A 626 -14.33 -9.40 -36.02
C VAL A 626 -15.76 -9.81 -35.61
N PRO A 627 -16.52 -10.57 -36.42
CA PRO A 627 -17.86 -11.01 -36.07
C PRO A 627 -17.94 -11.72 -34.70
N VAL A 628 -18.70 -11.14 -33.77
CA VAL A 628 -19.01 -11.75 -32.47
C VAL A 628 -20.23 -12.65 -32.61
N LEU A 629 -20.18 -13.88 -32.08
CA LEU A 629 -21.29 -14.84 -32.18
C LEU A 629 -22.26 -14.77 -31.00
N THR A 630 -21.81 -14.44 -29.80
CA THR A 630 -22.70 -14.20 -28.66
C THR A 630 -22.12 -13.09 -27.82
N ALA A 631 -22.99 -12.22 -27.33
CA ALA A 631 -22.64 -11.22 -26.34
C ALA A 631 -23.75 -11.14 -25.30
N ALA A 632 -23.35 -10.90 -24.04
CA ALA A 632 -24.28 -10.50 -22.99
C ALA A 632 -24.00 -9.06 -22.55
N LEU A 633 -25.07 -8.29 -22.36
CA LEU A 633 -25.13 -6.88 -22.07
C LEU A 633 -25.39 -6.64 -20.58
N GLN A 634 -24.79 -5.61 -20.03
CA GLN A 634 -25.00 -5.20 -18.64
C GLN A 634 -24.89 -3.67 -18.55
N ARG A 635 -25.95 -3.01 -18.09
CA ARG A 635 -25.92 -1.59 -17.71
C ARG A 635 -24.95 -1.39 -16.55
N ALA A 636 -24.18 -0.29 -16.59
CA ALA A 636 -23.37 0.15 -15.46
C ALA A 636 -23.17 1.67 -15.48
N ASP A 637 -22.65 2.25 -14.39
CA ASP A 637 -22.13 3.62 -14.36
C ASP A 637 -20.73 3.59 -13.73
N ILE A 638 -19.71 3.85 -14.55
CA ILE A 638 -18.30 3.66 -14.17
C ILE A 638 -17.63 4.98 -13.78
N ASP A 639 -18.05 6.10 -14.39
CA ASP A 639 -17.44 7.42 -14.17
C ASP A 639 -18.33 8.46 -13.49
N GLY A 640 -19.56 8.09 -13.09
CA GLY A 640 -20.54 8.98 -12.46
C GLY A 640 -21.24 9.87 -13.48
N GLY A 641 -21.42 9.36 -14.70
CA GLY A 641 -21.77 10.11 -15.91
C GLY A 641 -23.14 9.74 -16.48
N ALA A 642 -23.22 9.68 -17.81
CA ALA A 642 -24.31 8.97 -18.49
C ALA A 642 -24.07 7.47 -18.38
N ASP A 643 -25.12 6.64 -18.53
CA ASP A 643 -24.96 5.19 -18.37
C ASP A 643 -23.94 4.61 -19.36
N ASP A 644 -23.13 3.69 -18.86
CA ASP A 644 -22.18 2.90 -19.60
C ASP A 644 -22.76 1.51 -19.94
N LEU A 645 -22.24 0.91 -21.01
CA LEU A 645 -22.61 -0.44 -21.41
C LEU A 645 -21.41 -1.39 -21.33
N LEU A 646 -21.54 -2.40 -20.48
CA LEU A 646 -20.64 -3.55 -20.46
C LEU A 646 -21.13 -4.61 -21.44
N VAL A 647 -20.20 -5.14 -22.22
CA VAL A 647 -20.47 -6.19 -23.21
C VAL A 647 -19.48 -7.33 -23.01
N THR A 648 -19.97 -8.46 -22.54
CA THR A 648 -19.23 -9.73 -22.61
C THR A 648 -19.34 -10.27 -24.03
N SER A 649 -18.28 -10.80 -24.63
CA SER A 649 -18.30 -11.29 -26.01
C SER A 649 -17.43 -12.53 -26.20
N TYR A 650 -18.00 -13.56 -26.82
CA TYR A 650 -17.33 -14.84 -27.08
C TYR A 650 -16.85 -14.94 -28.54
N ARG A 651 -15.58 -15.33 -28.73
CA ARG A 651 -14.94 -15.55 -30.04
C ARG A 651 -14.50 -17.01 -30.21
N PHE A 652 -14.38 -17.47 -31.46
CA PHE A 652 -13.96 -18.86 -31.76
C PHE A 652 -12.54 -18.99 -32.31
N ASP A 653 -11.95 -17.87 -32.75
CA ASP A 653 -10.89 -17.83 -33.76
C ASP A 653 -9.48 -17.60 -33.19
N VAL A 654 -9.34 -17.22 -31.91
CA VAL A 654 -8.02 -17.14 -31.22
C VAL A 654 -8.16 -17.35 -29.71
N PRO A 655 -7.41 -18.31 -29.13
CA PRO A 655 -7.77 -19.73 -29.17
C PRO A 655 -9.23 -19.98 -28.71
N PRO A 656 -9.87 -21.08 -29.12
CA PRO A 656 -11.27 -21.34 -28.79
C PRO A 656 -11.51 -21.36 -27.26
N GLY A 657 -12.52 -20.61 -26.81
CA GLY A 657 -12.91 -20.54 -25.40
C GLY A 657 -12.71 -19.20 -24.71
N VAL A 658 -12.09 -18.19 -25.34
CA VAL A 658 -11.84 -16.88 -24.69
C VAL A 658 -13.05 -15.94 -24.83
N THR A 659 -13.56 -15.46 -23.69
CA THR A 659 -14.55 -14.39 -23.57
C THR A 659 -13.85 -13.07 -23.22
N SER A 660 -14.23 -11.96 -23.86
CA SER A 660 -13.78 -10.62 -23.48
C SER A 660 -14.89 -9.80 -22.82
N VAL A 661 -14.57 -9.06 -21.76
CA VAL A 661 -15.45 -8.05 -21.16
C VAL A 661 -15.00 -6.68 -21.67
N ARG A 662 -15.92 -5.95 -22.28
CA ARG A 662 -15.69 -4.64 -22.90
C ARG A 662 -16.57 -3.58 -22.28
N LEU A 663 -16.04 -2.36 -22.20
CA LEU A 663 -16.76 -1.16 -21.78
C LEU A 663 -16.96 -0.25 -22.99
N PHE A 664 -18.22 0.07 -23.29
CA PHE A 664 -18.59 1.17 -24.18
C PHE A 664 -19.07 2.31 -23.29
N ARG A 665 -18.41 3.48 -23.36
CA ARG A 665 -18.84 4.61 -22.53
C ARG A 665 -20.05 5.34 -23.09
N GLY A 666 -20.95 5.75 -22.21
CA GLY A 666 -21.97 6.75 -22.51
C GLY A 666 -21.31 8.08 -22.86
N THR A 667 -21.66 8.68 -24.00
CA THR A 667 -21.09 9.99 -24.39
C THR A 667 -21.85 11.19 -23.80
N GLY A 668 -22.99 10.96 -23.13
CA GLY A 668 -23.93 12.02 -22.76
C GLY A 668 -24.61 12.69 -23.96
N ALA A 669 -24.45 12.13 -25.16
CA ALA A 669 -25.03 12.62 -26.41
C ALA A 669 -25.90 11.55 -27.10
N GLY A 670 -26.33 10.52 -26.37
CA GLY A 670 -27.11 9.41 -26.92
C GLY A 670 -26.30 8.54 -27.88
N THR A 671 -24.99 8.40 -27.67
CA THR A 671 -24.13 7.49 -28.46
C THR A 671 -23.11 6.79 -27.58
N LEU A 672 -22.67 5.60 -28.01
CA LEU A 672 -21.62 4.83 -27.35
C LEU A 672 -20.24 5.15 -27.93
N ALA A 673 -19.26 5.40 -27.06
CA ALA A 673 -17.86 5.56 -27.43
C ALA A 673 -17.23 4.23 -27.92
N PRO A 674 -16.12 4.27 -28.69
CA PRO A 674 -15.39 3.07 -29.08
C PRO A 674 -14.97 2.22 -27.86
N PRO A 675 -15.11 0.88 -27.92
CA PRO A 675 -14.98 0.05 -26.73
C PRO A 675 -13.55 -0.14 -26.24
N VAL A 676 -13.40 -0.19 -24.92
CA VAL A 676 -12.17 -0.58 -24.23
C VAL A 676 -12.35 -2.00 -23.68
N THR A 677 -11.35 -2.87 -23.85
CA THR A 677 -11.36 -4.21 -23.21
C THR A 677 -10.91 -4.08 -21.76
N LEU A 678 -11.77 -4.48 -20.82
CA LEU A 678 -11.47 -4.47 -19.38
C LEU A 678 -10.80 -5.77 -18.91
N TYR A 679 -11.31 -6.91 -19.39
CA TYR A 679 -10.93 -8.25 -18.93
C TYR A 679 -11.06 -9.29 -20.05
N GLN A 680 -10.25 -10.35 -20.02
CA GLN A 680 -10.35 -11.49 -20.94
C GLN A 680 -9.97 -12.78 -20.23
N ASP A 681 -10.75 -13.83 -20.39
CA ASP A 681 -10.43 -15.15 -19.82
C ASP A 681 -11.12 -16.31 -20.54
N VAL A 682 -10.72 -17.54 -20.22
CA VAL A 682 -11.29 -18.78 -20.79
C VAL A 682 -12.58 -19.18 -20.05
N GLY A 683 -13.62 -19.49 -20.82
CA GLY A 683 -14.95 -19.90 -20.35
C GLY A 683 -16.01 -18.84 -20.61
N PRO A 684 -17.32 -19.17 -20.50
CA PRO A 684 -18.36 -18.16 -20.38
C PRO A 684 -18.08 -17.30 -19.14
N LEU A 685 -18.40 -16.01 -19.19
CA LEU A 685 -18.26 -15.09 -18.06
C LEU A 685 -19.63 -14.47 -17.76
N VAL A 686 -20.09 -14.58 -16.52
CA VAL A 686 -21.25 -13.81 -16.03
C VAL A 686 -20.71 -12.54 -15.41
N VAL A 687 -21.29 -11.39 -15.75
CA VAL A 687 -20.80 -10.08 -15.32
C VAL A 687 -21.95 -9.25 -14.76
N ARG A 688 -21.70 -8.59 -13.62
CA ARG A 688 -22.63 -7.66 -12.95
C ARG A 688 -21.88 -6.41 -12.49
N ALA A 689 -22.55 -5.27 -12.49
CA ALA A 689 -22.02 -4.02 -11.95
C ALA A 689 -22.84 -3.62 -10.71
N ALA A 690 -22.17 -3.27 -9.61
CA ALA A 690 -22.83 -2.94 -8.34
C ALA A 690 -21.93 -2.11 -7.40
N ALA A 691 -22.54 -1.38 -6.48
CA ALA A 691 -21.86 -0.57 -5.46
C ALA A 691 -21.26 -1.44 -4.32
N MET A 692 -20.25 -2.26 -4.65
CA MET A 692 -19.61 -3.16 -3.67
C MET A 692 -18.62 -2.42 -2.74
N ALA A 693 -17.75 -1.58 -3.32
CA ALA A 693 -16.61 -0.97 -2.62
C ALA A 693 -16.75 0.53 -2.34
N SER A 694 -17.72 1.19 -2.97
CA SER A 694 -17.96 2.63 -2.90
C SER A 694 -19.47 2.88 -2.96
N PRO A 695 -20.02 3.82 -2.16
CA PRO A 695 -21.43 4.21 -2.25
C PRO A 695 -21.75 5.02 -3.52
N THR A 696 -20.75 5.43 -4.31
CA THR A 696 -20.94 6.32 -5.47
C THR A 696 -20.35 5.82 -6.78
N LEU A 697 -19.63 4.68 -6.79
CA LEU A 697 -19.00 4.15 -8.02
C LEU A 697 -19.16 2.62 -8.08
N GLN A 698 -19.55 2.11 -9.24
CA GLN A 698 -19.83 0.68 -9.40
C GLN A 698 -18.55 -0.15 -9.56
N SER A 699 -18.49 -1.24 -8.80
CA SER A 699 -17.53 -2.32 -8.92
C SER A 699 -18.06 -3.39 -9.89
N LEU A 700 -17.16 -4.06 -10.59
CA LEU A 700 -17.50 -5.12 -11.54
C LEU A 700 -17.33 -6.50 -10.89
N VAL A 701 -18.39 -7.29 -10.81
CA VAL A 701 -18.31 -8.70 -10.39
C VAL A 701 -18.28 -9.58 -11.64
N ILE A 702 -17.19 -10.34 -11.80
CA ILE A 702 -16.99 -11.30 -12.89
C ILE A 702 -16.98 -12.70 -12.29
N VAL A 703 -17.89 -13.55 -12.75
CA VAL A 703 -17.92 -14.98 -12.42
C VAL A 703 -17.39 -15.77 -13.60
N ASN A 704 -16.39 -16.63 -13.35
CA ASN A 704 -15.90 -17.62 -14.31
C ASN A 704 -16.29 -19.03 -13.84
N PRO A 705 -17.42 -19.60 -14.33
CA PRO A 705 -17.84 -20.96 -13.98
C PRO A 705 -16.82 -22.01 -14.41
N ALA A 706 -16.12 -21.82 -15.54
CA ALA A 706 -15.12 -22.77 -16.03
C ALA A 706 -13.90 -22.91 -15.09
N ARG A 707 -13.70 -21.97 -14.16
CA ARG A 707 -12.71 -22.07 -13.07
C ARG A 707 -13.31 -22.23 -11.68
N GLY A 708 -14.62 -22.03 -11.53
CA GLY A 708 -15.26 -21.86 -10.22
C GLY A 708 -14.68 -20.66 -9.47
N GLU A 709 -14.48 -19.53 -10.15
CA GLU A 709 -13.85 -18.33 -9.59
C GLU A 709 -14.78 -17.12 -9.70
N VAL A 710 -14.84 -16.32 -8.64
CA VAL A 710 -15.36 -14.94 -8.66
C VAL A 710 -14.17 -13.98 -8.61
N LEU A 711 -14.28 -12.87 -9.33
CA LEU A 711 -13.32 -11.77 -9.34
C LEU A 711 -14.10 -10.44 -9.26
N VAL A 712 -13.74 -9.58 -8.31
CA VAL A 712 -14.28 -8.21 -8.22
C VAL A 712 -13.25 -7.24 -8.78
N LEU A 713 -13.65 -6.30 -9.64
CA LEU A 713 -12.82 -5.17 -10.05
C LEU A 713 -13.36 -3.88 -9.44
N GLY A 714 -12.49 -3.11 -8.80
CA GLY A 714 -12.80 -1.82 -8.20
C GLY A 714 -12.60 -0.66 -9.17
N PRO A 715 -13.49 0.35 -9.18
CA PRO A 715 -13.32 1.55 -9.99
C PRO A 715 -12.07 2.32 -9.53
N THR A 716 -11.21 2.69 -10.47
CA THR A 716 -9.97 3.45 -10.21
C THR A 716 -10.06 4.86 -10.75
N VAL A 717 -9.85 5.85 -9.88
CA VAL A 717 -9.76 7.25 -10.30
C VAL A 717 -8.42 7.47 -11.04
N ALA A 718 -8.50 7.92 -12.29
CA ALA A 718 -7.37 8.34 -13.16
C ALA A 718 -6.51 7.26 -13.87
N ALA A 719 -7.11 6.18 -14.40
CA ALA A 719 -6.45 5.28 -15.35
C ALA A 719 -7.21 5.18 -16.71
N PRO A 720 -6.52 4.89 -17.83
CA PRO A 720 -7.18 4.66 -19.13
C PRO A 720 -7.96 3.35 -19.19
N ASN A 721 -7.70 2.42 -18.28
CA ASN A 721 -8.59 1.30 -17.95
C ASN A 721 -9.19 1.61 -16.57
N PRO A 722 -10.50 1.87 -16.42
CA PRO A 722 -11.08 2.41 -15.19
C PRO A 722 -11.20 1.40 -14.03
N TYR A 723 -10.61 0.22 -14.15
CA TYR A 723 -10.75 -0.87 -13.18
C TYR A 723 -9.41 -1.50 -12.77
N ALA A 724 -9.21 -1.67 -11.47
CA ALA A 724 -8.15 -2.51 -10.89
C ALA A 724 -8.76 -3.74 -10.18
N PRO A 725 -8.10 -4.90 -10.22
CA PRO A 725 -8.64 -6.11 -9.59
C PRO A 725 -8.59 -6.05 -8.06
N TYR A 726 -9.77 -6.04 -7.43
CA TYR A 726 -9.94 -6.50 -6.05
C TYR A 726 -10.00 -8.03 -6.07
N ALA A 727 -8.82 -8.65 -6.14
CA ALA A 727 -8.68 -10.08 -6.30
C ALA A 727 -8.96 -10.88 -5.01
N SER A 728 -10.20 -10.85 -4.51
CA SER A 728 -10.72 -11.95 -3.70
C SER A 728 -11.21 -13.06 -4.63
N ARG A 729 -10.45 -14.17 -4.68
CA ARG A 729 -10.88 -15.39 -5.39
C ARG A 729 -11.69 -16.25 -4.44
N VAL A 730 -13.01 -16.20 -4.57
CA VAL A 730 -13.90 -17.18 -3.92
C VAL A 730 -13.99 -18.40 -4.82
N ARG A 731 -13.78 -19.60 -4.26
CA ARG A 731 -14.09 -20.86 -4.96
C ARG A 731 -15.61 -21.05 -4.97
N THR A 732 -16.17 -21.18 -6.16
CA THR A 732 -17.60 -21.32 -6.41
C THR A 732 -17.87 -22.54 -7.29
N THR A 733 -19.15 -22.83 -7.54
CA THR A 733 -19.57 -24.03 -8.27
C THR A 733 -19.24 -23.93 -9.76
N PRO A 734 -18.71 -24.98 -10.41
CA PRO A 734 -18.26 -24.91 -11.81
C PRO A 734 -19.41 -24.84 -12.85
N PHE A 735 -20.66 -24.74 -12.39
CA PHE A 735 -21.88 -24.74 -13.19
C PHE A 735 -22.79 -23.55 -12.89
N ALA A 736 -22.21 -22.42 -12.44
CA ALA A 736 -22.96 -21.18 -12.26
C ALA A 736 -23.61 -20.74 -13.58
N THR A 737 -24.93 -20.70 -13.62
CA THR A 737 -25.76 -20.35 -14.78
C THR A 737 -26.07 -18.86 -14.84
N ASP A 738 -26.27 -18.24 -13.68
CA ASP A 738 -26.52 -16.81 -13.54
C ASP A 738 -26.02 -16.26 -12.19
N ALA A 739 -25.93 -14.94 -12.08
CA ALA A 739 -25.52 -14.23 -10.87
C ALA A 739 -26.42 -13.01 -10.59
N ALA A 740 -26.70 -12.75 -9.33
CA ALA A 740 -27.35 -11.52 -8.86
C ALA A 740 -26.51 -10.85 -7.78
N VAL A 741 -26.61 -9.52 -7.69
CA VAL A 741 -25.84 -8.71 -6.75
C VAL A 741 -26.76 -7.68 -6.11
N GLY A 742 -26.81 -7.63 -4.78
CA GLY A 742 -27.74 -6.80 -4.01
C GLY A 742 -27.59 -7.00 -2.51
N ASP A 743 -28.02 -6.05 -1.69
CA ASP A 743 -27.89 -6.08 -0.23
C ASP A 743 -28.97 -6.98 0.39
N VAL A 744 -28.71 -8.29 0.43
CA VAL A 744 -29.62 -9.25 1.08
C VAL A 744 -29.34 -9.37 2.58
N SER A 745 -28.17 -8.94 3.04
CA SER A 745 -27.84 -8.92 4.47
C SER A 745 -28.49 -7.75 5.23
N GLY A 746 -28.81 -6.65 4.54
CA GLY A 746 -29.31 -5.40 5.12
C GLY A 746 -28.22 -4.56 5.80
N ASP A 747 -26.95 -4.73 5.41
CA ASP A 747 -25.80 -4.06 6.04
C ASP A 747 -25.31 -2.79 5.30
N GLY A 748 -25.98 -2.44 4.21
CA GLY A 748 -25.67 -1.31 3.33
C GLY A 748 -24.65 -1.64 2.23
N ARG A 749 -24.34 -2.92 2.00
CA ARG A 749 -23.39 -3.39 0.97
C ARG A 749 -24.03 -4.47 0.11
N ALA A 750 -23.68 -4.49 -1.17
CA ALA A 750 -24.19 -5.54 -2.05
C ALA A 750 -23.46 -6.87 -1.81
N ASP A 751 -24.24 -7.93 -1.64
CA ASP A 751 -23.83 -9.34 -1.56
C ASP A 751 -23.93 -10.00 -2.94
N LEU A 752 -23.40 -11.22 -3.08
CA LEU A 752 -23.40 -11.98 -4.33
C LEU A 752 -24.20 -13.29 -4.19
N LEU A 753 -25.11 -13.52 -5.12
CA LEU A 753 -25.88 -14.77 -5.25
C LEU A 753 -25.56 -15.44 -6.59
N LEU A 754 -25.32 -16.75 -6.57
CA LEU A 754 -24.93 -17.54 -7.74
C LEU A 754 -25.86 -18.75 -7.92
N ALA A 755 -26.59 -18.80 -9.03
CA ALA A 755 -27.43 -19.94 -9.39
C ALA A 755 -26.57 -21.10 -9.91
N ASP A 756 -26.63 -22.27 -9.27
CA ASP A 756 -25.94 -23.49 -9.72
C ASP A 756 -26.92 -24.40 -10.47
N GLY A 757 -26.78 -24.42 -11.80
CA GLY A 757 -27.60 -25.23 -12.69
C GLY A 757 -27.45 -26.75 -12.53
N ALA A 758 -26.40 -27.22 -11.83
CA ALA A 758 -26.12 -28.64 -11.61
C ALA A 758 -26.54 -29.16 -10.23
N THR A 759 -26.55 -28.32 -9.19
CA THR A 759 -26.88 -28.75 -7.81
C THR A 759 -28.26 -28.35 -7.30
N ALA A 760 -29.04 -27.57 -8.09
CA ALA A 760 -30.35 -27.05 -7.69
C ALA A 760 -30.27 -26.19 -6.42
N ARG A 761 -29.32 -25.25 -6.44
CA ARG A 761 -29.02 -24.34 -5.34
C ARG A 761 -28.67 -22.94 -5.84
N ILE A 762 -28.79 -21.98 -4.93
CA ILE A 762 -28.14 -20.69 -5.02
C ILE A 762 -27.13 -20.58 -3.89
N ALA A 763 -25.87 -20.40 -4.22
CA ALA A 763 -24.84 -20.07 -3.26
C ALA A 763 -24.95 -18.58 -2.90
N VAL A 764 -25.02 -18.28 -1.60
CA VAL A 764 -25.14 -16.92 -1.07
C VAL A 764 -23.79 -16.53 -0.44
N LEU A 765 -23.22 -15.44 -0.92
CA LEU A 765 -21.89 -14.95 -0.57
C LEU A 765 -22.05 -13.52 -0.03
N ARG A 766 -22.01 -13.35 1.29
CA ARG A 766 -22.13 -12.04 1.93
C ARG A 766 -20.82 -11.27 1.83
N SER A 767 -20.89 -9.98 1.51
CA SER A 767 -19.71 -9.12 1.43
C SER A 767 -19.23 -8.77 2.84
N GLU A 768 -17.99 -9.12 3.17
CA GLU A 768 -17.39 -8.82 4.47
C GLU A 768 -16.19 -7.90 4.30
N ARG A 769 -16.15 -6.83 5.08
CA ARG A 769 -14.89 -6.10 5.30
C ARG A 769 -14.03 -7.00 6.18
N GLU A 770 -12.89 -7.48 5.68
CA GLU A 770 -11.90 -8.10 6.56
C GLU A 770 -11.62 -7.14 7.72
N ALA A 771 -12.00 -7.56 8.94
CA ALA A 771 -11.57 -6.86 10.13
C ALA A 771 -10.04 -6.89 10.17
N PRO A 772 -9.35 -5.80 10.56
CA PRO A 772 -7.90 -5.77 10.58
C PRO A 772 -7.37 -6.94 11.41
N VAL A 773 -6.72 -7.90 10.73
CA VAL A 773 -6.27 -9.18 11.32
C VAL A 773 -5.16 -8.91 12.32
N THR A 774 -5.57 -8.59 13.53
CA THR A 774 -4.66 -8.22 14.60
C THR A 774 -4.22 -9.51 15.29
N THR A 775 -3.04 -9.98 14.89
CA THR A 775 -2.48 -11.24 15.39
C THR A 775 -1.90 -10.99 16.78
N TYR A 776 -2.60 -11.42 17.83
CA TYR A 776 -2.13 -11.29 19.20
C TYR A 776 -1.39 -12.55 19.64
N GLY A 777 -0.09 -12.43 19.91
CA GLY A 777 0.73 -13.52 20.46
C GLY A 777 2.20 -13.13 20.59
N THR A 778 2.82 -13.43 21.73
CA THR A 778 4.25 -13.23 22.00
C THR A 778 5.07 -14.43 21.49
N GLY A 779 5.14 -14.61 20.18
CA GLY A 779 5.93 -15.69 19.59
C GLY A 779 6.22 -15.51 18.10
N CYS A 780 7.41 -15.94 17.66
CA CYS A 780 7.81 -15.88 16.26
C CYS A 780 6.89 -16.74 15.39
N ALA A 781 6.30 -16.13 14.37
CA ALA A 781 5.46 -16.83 13.40
C ALA A 781 6.24 -17.97 12.72
N GLY A 782 5.69 -19.20 12.79
CA GLY A 782 6.31 -20.40 12.20
C GLY A 782 6.79 -21.45 13.22
N THR A 783 6.73 -21.17 14.53
CA THR A 783 7.11 -22.13 15.57
C THR A 783 5.93 -23.08 15.90
N PRO A 784 6.07 -24.41 15.82
CA PRO A 784 5.02 -25.35 16.21
C PRO A 784 4.67 -25.24 17.71
N GLY A 785 3.39 -25.29 18.06
CA GLY A 785 2.90 -25.24 19.45
C GLY A 785 2.71 -23.83 20.04
N VAL A 786 2.89 -22.76 19.25
CA VAL A 786 2.52 -21.39 19.64
C VAL A 786 1.08 -21.11 19.18
N PRO A 787 0.10 -20.99 20.10
CA PRO A 787 -1.29 -20.75 19.75
C PRO A 787 -1.51 -19.31 19.23
N ILE A 788 -2.32 -19.18 18.18
CA ILE A 788 -2.70 -17.90 17.57
C ILE A 788 -4.18 -17.66 17.80
N ALA A 789 -4.53 -16.58 18.52
CA ALA A 789 -5.91 -16.16 18.67
C ALA A 789 -6.35 -15.29 17.48
N ARG A 790 -7.46 -15.65 16.82
CA ARG A 790 -8.10 -14.86 15.75
C ARG A 790 -9.54 -14.49 16.10
N TRP A 791 -9.90 -13.27 15.73
CA TRP A 791 -11.28 -12.77 15.79
C TRP A 791 -12.01 -13.09 14.49
N HIS A 792 -13.20 -13.70 14.59
CA HIS A 792 -14.10 -13.91 13.45
C HIS A 792 -15.33 -12.99 13.48
N SER A 793 -15.65 -12.38 14.62
CA SER A 793 -16.76 -11.43 14.76
C SER A 793 -16.45 -10.39 15.85
N LEU A 794 -16.77 -9.12 15.61
CA LEU A 794 -16.72 -8.10 16.66
C LEU A 794 -17.88 -8.27 17.66
N PRO A 795 -17.68 -8.05 18.97
CA PRO A 795 -18.77 -8.00 19.93
C PRO A 795 -19.75 -6.86 19.61
N LYS A 796 -21.03 -7.18 19.40
CA LYS A 796 -22.12 -6.21 19.16
C LYS A 796 -23.09 -6.17 20.36
N ILE A 797 -23.64 -4.99 20.67
CA ILE A 797 -24.71 -4.87 21.68
C ILE A 797 -25.93 -5.66 21.19
N GLY A 798 -26.47 -6.54 22.04
CA GLY A 798 -27.61 -7.39 21.72
C GLY A 798 -27.28 -8.73 21.04
N ALA A 799 -26.04 -8.97 20.62
CA ALA A 799 -25.61 -10.28 20.15
C ALA A 799 -25.40 -11.23 21.35
N ALA A 800 -26.03 -12.41 21.32
CA ALA A 800 -25.92 -13.39 22.41
C ALA A 800 -24.52 -14.03 22.52
N THR A 801 -23.75 -14.04 21.43
CA THR A 801 -22.43 -14.69 21.30
C THR A 801 -21.51 -13.92 20.37
N PHE A 802 -20.20 -14.02 20.58
CA PHE A 802 -19.16 -13.68 19.59
C PHE A 802 -18.14 -14.82 19.50
N THR A 803 -17.42 -14.90 18.38
CA THR A 803 -16.55 -16.04 18.04
C THR A 803 -15.07 -15.66 18.02
N ILE A 804 -14.27 -16.40 18.79
CA ILE A 804 -12.79 -16.40 18.73
C ILE A 804 -12.34 -17.81 18.33
N ALA A 805 -11.38 -17.90 17.42
CA ALA A 805 -10.68 -19.15 17.08
C ALA A 805 -9.27 -19.15 17.70
N VAL A 806 -8.80 -20.31 18.15
CA VAL A 806 -7.41 -20.52 18.55
C VAL A 806 -6.79 -21.56 17.63
N GLU A 807 -5.93 -21.09 16.72
CA GLU A 807 -5.24 -21.93 15.73
C GLU A 807 -3.88 -22.39 16.28
N ARG A 808 -3.40 -23.57 15.84
CA ARG A 808 -2.02 -24.04 16.05
C ARG A 808 -1.59 -24.29 17.51
N GLY A 809 -2.54 -24.46 18.42
CA GLY A 809 -2.28 -24.95 19.78
C GLY A 809 -1.80 -26.41 19.78
N LEU A 810 -1.37 -26.89 20.95
CA LEU A 810 -1.19 -28.33 21.18
C LEU A 810 -2.57 -29.01 21.37
N PRO A 811 -2.75 -30.30 21.02
CA PRO A 811 -4.05 -30.99 21.16
C PRO A 811 -4.61 -31.06 22.59
N SER A 812 -3.77 -30.82 23.61
CA SER A 812 -4.13 -30.77 25.04
C SER A 812 -4.26 -29.33 25.58
N ALA A 813 -4.19 -28.32 24.71
CA ALA A 813 -4.24 -26.92 25.12
C ALA A 813 -5.68 -26.44 25.36
N THR A 814 -5.93 -25.83 26.50
CA THR A 814 -7.21 -25.16 26.82
C THR A 814 -7.00 -23.65 26.79
N ALA A 815 -7.89 -22.93 26.10
CA ALA A 815 -7.91 -21.48 26.12
C ALA A 815 -8.80 -20.99 27.28
N VAL A 816 -8.24 -20.16 28.16
CA VAL A 816 -8.90 -19.58 29.33
C VAL A 816 -9.01 -18.08 29.15
N PHE A 817 -10.24 -17.57 29.10
CA PHE A 817 -10.53 -16.13 29.00
C PHE A 817 -11.03 -15.60 30.34
N MET A 818 -10.44 -14.52 30.81
CA MET A 818 -10.92 -13.71 31.93
C MET A 818 -11.34 -12.33 31.40
N LEU A 819 -12.62 -12.00 31.58
CA LEU A 819 -13.14 -10.65 31.37
C LEU A 819 -13.33 -9.97 32.72
N GLY A 820 -13.03 -8.67 32.80
CA GLY A 820 -13.28 -7.83 33.96
C GLY A 820 -13.77 -6.44 33.53
N ALA A 821 -14.76 -5.93 34.26
CA ALA A 821 -15.24 -4.56 34.14
C ALA A 821 -14.65 -3.72 35.28
N THR A 822 -14.09 -2.55 34.96
CA THR A 822 -13.74 -1.54 35.98
C THR A 822 -15.00 -0.78 36.38
N GLN A 823 -15.17 -0.48 37.68
CA GLN A 823 -16.36 0.20 38.21
C GLN A 823 -16.67 1.52 37.47
N ILE A 824 -17.92 1.66 37.03
CA ILE A 824 -18.46 2.91 36.46
C ILE A 824 -19.75 3.26 37.21
N ASN A 825 -19.81 4.48 37.76
CA ASN A 825 -21.06 5.06 38.25
C ASN A 825 -21.87 5.59 37.05
N LEU A 826 -22.87 4.83 36.61
CA LEU A 826 -23.84 5.31 35.62
C LEU A 826 -25.01 6.03 36.33
N PRO A 827 -25.32 7.30 36.00
CA PRO A 827 -26.44 8.02 36.58
C PRO A 827 -27.75 7.60 35.92
N LEU A 828 -28.69 7.04 36.70
CA LEU A 828 -30.05 6.78 36.22
C LEU A 828 -30.95 8.02 36.36
N PRO A 829 -31.96 8.20 35.49
CA PRO A 829 -33.03 9.17 35.70
C PRO A 829 -33.75 8.86 37.02
N GLY A 830 -33.57 9.72 38.03
CA GLY A 830 -34.04 9.49 39.40
C GLY A 830 -32.95 9.40 40.48
N GLY A 831 -31.66 9.46 40.11
CA GLY A 831 -30.57 9.70 41.06
C GLY A 831 -30.07 8.48 41.84
N CYS A 832 -30.48 7.26 41.47
CA CYS A 832 -29.84 6.03 41.96
C CYS A 832 -28.67 5.64 41.04
N ALA A 833 -27.55 5.23 41.65
CA ALA A 833 -26.43 4.62 40.94
C ALA A 833 -26.51 3.10 41.07
N LEU A 834 -26.35 2.37 39.96
CA LEU A 834 -26.25 0.91 39.98
C LEU A 834 -24.77 0.52 40.17
N LEU A 835 -24.43 -0.03 41.32
CA LEU A 835 -23.13 -0.70 41.50
C LEU A 835 -23.20 -2.05 40.79
N VAL A 836 -22.46 -2.21 39.70
CA VAL A 836 -22.20 -3.52 39.09
C VAL A 836 -20.85 -3.99 39.63
N ASP A 837 -20.85 -5.08 40.39
CA ASP A 837 -19.61 -5.72 40.84
C ASP A 837 -18.75 -6.18 39.65
N PRO A 838 -17.43 -6.27 39.79
CA PRO A 838 -16.55 -6.76 38.73
C PRO A 838 -16.89 -8.22 38.39
N LEU A 839 -17.66 -8.40 37.31
CA LEU A 839 -18.00 -9.69 36.71
C LEU A 839 -16.74 -10.34 36.14
N VAL A 840 -16.03 -11.11 36.98
CA VAL A 840 -14.98 -12.03 36.54
C VAL A 840 -15.65 -13.31 36.08
N GLN A 841 -15.91 -13.42 34.78
CA GLN A 841 -16.35 -14.68 34.16
C GLN A 841 -15.16 -15.39 33.52
N LEU A 842 -15.03 -16.68 33.84
CA LEU A 842 -14.01 -17.57 33.33
C LEU A 842 -14.63 -18.43 32.22
N PHE A 843 -14.16 -18.30 30.99
CA PHE A 843 -14.57 -19.15 29.88
C PHE A 843 -13.43 -20.08 29.48
N THR A 844 -13.73 -21.37 29.33
CA THR A 844 -12.79 -22.40 28.90
C THR A 844 -13.23 -22.99 27.57
N SER A 845 -12.43 -22.85 26.52
CA SER A 845 -12.60 -23.63 25.28
C SER A 845 -11.57 -24.76 25.24
N THR A 846 -12.05 -25.98 25.00
CA THR A 846 -11.22 -27.20 24.92
C THR A 846 -10.94 -27.65 23.50
N ASP A 847 -11.47 -26.96 22.49
CA ASP A 847 -11.29 -27.30 21.07
C ASP A 847 -10.21 -26.42 20.44
N VAL A 848 -9.11 -27.05 20.03
CA VAL A 848 -8.04 -26.44 19.23
C VAL A 848 -8.33 -26.81 17.77
N ASP A 849 -8.30 -25.81 16.89
CA ASP A 849 -8.82 -25.87 15.51
C ASP A 849 -10.37 -25.96 15.40
N GLY A 850 -11.12 -25.64 16.46
CA GLY A 850 -12.59 -25.55 16.50
C GLY A 850 -13.16 -24.16 16.83
N PHE A 851 -14.42 -23.91 16.47
CA PHE A 851 -15.10 -22.62 16.70
C PHE A 851 -15.66 -22.51 18.13
N GLY A 852 -15.08 -21.64 18.95
CA GLY A 852 -15.62 -21.29 20.27
C GLY A 852 -16.55 -20.08 20.23
N ALA A 853 -17.87 -20.31 20.37
CA ALA A 853 -18.84 -19.23 20.60
C ALA A 853 -18.87 -18.87 22.09
N ILE A 854 -18.43 -17.66 22.45
CA ILE A 854 -18.47 -17.16 23.83
C ILE A 854 -19.77 -16.39 24.03
N GLY A 855 -20.66 -16.95 24.84
CA GLY A 855 -21.90 -16.29 25.24
C GLY A 855 -21.67 -15.27 26.35
N LEU A 856 -21.95 -13.99 26.08
CA LEU A 856 -21.91 -12.93 27.09
C LEU A 856 -23.34 -12.56 27.51
N PRO A 857 -23.72 -12.75 28.79
CA PRO A 857 -25.03 -12.34 29.29
C PRO A 857 -25.06 -10.82 29.57
N ILE A 858 -24.82 -10.01 28.55
CA ILE A 858 -25.06 -8.57 28.60
C ILE A 858 -26.55 -8.36 28.28
N PRO A 859 -27.38 -7.89 29.24
CA PRO A 859 -28.80 -7.66 28.96
C PRO A 859 -28.97 -6.57 27.88
N PRO A 860 -29.94 -6.71 26.97
CA PRO A 860 -30.20 -5.71 25.94
C PRO A 860 -30.70 -4.40 26.58
N ALA A 861 -29.78 -3.47 26.81
CA ALA A 861 -30.02 -2.19 27.42
C ALA A 861 -29.42 -1.08 26.53
N PRO A 862 -30.25 -0.25 25.86
CA PRO A 862 -29.78 0.74 24.87
C PRO A 862 -28.99 1.91 25.47
N TRP A 863 -28.74 1.91 26.79
CA TRP A 863 -27.95 2.91 27.51
C TRP A 863 -26.54 2.41 27.91
N LEU A 864 -26.12 1.22 27.48
CA LEU A 864 -24.77 0.65 27.72
C LEU A 864 -23.69 1.14 26.72
N VAL A 865 -23.81 2.38 26.23
CA VAL A 865 -22.84 2.98 25.30
C VAL A 865 -21.60 3.46 26.06
N GLY A 866 -20.41 3.18 25.54
CA GLY A 866 -19.13 3.64 26.13
C GLY A 866 -18.58 2.78 27.28
N LEU A 867 -19.15 1.60 27.53
CA LEU A 867 -18.58 0.64 28.49
C LEU A 867 -17.19 0.18 28.01
N SER A 868 -16.17 0.31 28.88
CA SER A 868 -14.84 -0.26 28.65
C SER A 868 -14.67 -1.59 29.40
N LEU A 869 -14.50 -2.69 28.66
CA LEU A 869 -14.17 -4.00 29.23
C LEU A 869 -12.67 -4.27 29.08
N VAL A 870 -12.07 -4.94 30.06
CA VAL A 870 -10.68 -5.39 30.00
C VAL A 870 -10.64 -6.91 30.01
N GLY A 871 -10.05 -7.51 28.99
CA GLY A 871 -9.89 -8.96 28.86
C GLY A 871 -8.43 -9.39 28.95
N GLN A 872 -8.17 -10.51 29.61
CA GLN A 872 -6.92 -11.25 29.50
C GLN A 872 -7.23 -12.68 29.07
N TRP A 873 -6.40 -13.23 28.18
CA TRP A 873 -6.47 -14.65 27.83
C TRP A 873 -5.14 -15.34 28.10
N PHE A 874 -5.25 -16.63 28.40
CA PHE A 874 -4.17 -17.55 28.66
C PHE A 874 -4.44 -18.83 27.87
N VAL A 875 -3.41 -19.44 27.29
CA VAL A 875 -3.50 -20.82 26.82
C VAL A 875 -2.66 -21.69 27.73
N VAL A 876 -3.25 -22.75 28.27
CA VAL A 876 -2.60 -23.68 29.19
C VAL A 876 -2.54 -25.08 28.61
N ASP A 877 -1.42 -25.78 28.79
CA ASP A 877 -1.37 -27.22 28.52
C ASP A 877 -2.00 -27.98 29.69
N THR A 878 -2.93 -28.89 29.39
CA THR A 878 -3.60 -29.77 30.37
C THR A 878 -3.07 -31.21 30.33
N GLY A 879 -2.07 -31.51 29.50
CA GLY A 879 -1.51 -32.85 29.29
C GLY A 879 -0.76 -33.49 30.48
N GLY A 880 -0.80 -32.89 31.68
CA GLY A 880 -0.19 -33.41 32.89
C GLY A 880 -0.73 -32.72 34.16
N GLN A 881 -0.35 -33.22 35.35
CA GLN A 881 -0.84 -32.69 36.65
C GLN A 881 -0.34 -31.26 36.99
N ILE A 882 0.37 -30.59 36.08
CA ILE A 882 0.92 -29.25 36.27
C ILE A 882 0.43 -28.38 35.11
N PHE A 883 -0.33 -27.33 35.43
CA PHE A 883 -0.78 -26.34 34.45
C PHE A 883 0.40 -25.47 34.00
N ASN A 884 0.82 -25.61 32.75
CA ASN A 884 1.85 -24.76 32.14
C ASN A 884 1.18 -23.68 31.29
N ILE A 885 1.50 -22.40 31.54
CA ILE A 885 1.06 -21.28 30.70
C ILE A 885 1.93 -21.27 29.43
N LEU A 886 1.30 -21.49 28.27
CA LEU A 886 1.95 -21.51 26.96
C LEU A 886 2.02 -20.11 26.31
N SER A 887 1.03 -19.26 26.58
CA SER A 887 0.93 -17.89 26.07
C SER A 887 -0.04 -17.06 26.92
N ALA A 888 0.17 -15.75 26.98
CA ALA A 888 -0.69 -14.80 27.70
C ALA A 888 -0.70 -13.42 27.02
N SER A 889 -1.83 -12.69 27.11
CA SER A 889 -2.01 -11.36 26.52
C SER A 889 -1.87 -10.21 27.51
N GLU A 890 -1.15 -9.15 27.14
CA GLU A 890 -1.12 -7.87 27.89
C GLU A 890 -2.41 -7.03 27.65
N GLY A 891 -3.53 -7.47 28.23
CA GLY A 891 -4.74 -6.66 28.45
C GLY A 891 -5.44 -6.08 27.21
N LEU A 892 -6.37 -6.84 26.64
CA LEU A 892 -7.30 -6.37 25.60
C LEU A 892 -8.28 -5.34 26.19
N ARG A 893 -8.50 -4.22 25.50
CA ARG A 893 -9.57 -3.26 25.83
C ARG A 893 -10.65 -3.28 24.75
N PHE A 894 -11.91 -3.37 25.18
CA PHE A 894 -13.08 -3.26 24.32
C PHE A 894 -13.85 -2.00 24.68
N THR A 895 -14.37 -1.29 23.68
CA THR A 895 -15.30 -0.17 23.88
C THR A 895 -16.58 -0.46 23.12
N LEU A 896 -17.73 -0.48 23.80
CA LEU A 896 -19.02 -0.66 23.14
C LEU A 896 -19.43 0.64 22.42
N GLY A 897 -19.31 0.64 21.08
CA GLY A 897 -19.89 1.64 20.19
C GLY A 897 -21.34 1.27 19.84
N GLY A 898 -22.18 2.29 19.65
CA GLY A 898 -23.55 2.16 19.14
C GLY A 898 -23.59 2.21 17.62
#